data_AF-A0A1H6E7L8-F1
#
_entry.id   AF-A0A1H6E7L8-F1
#
_cell.length_a   1.000
_cell.length_b   1.000
_cell.length_c   1.000
_cell.angle_alpha   90.00
_cell.angle_beta   90.00
_cell.angle_gamma   90.00
#
_symmetry.space_group_name_H-M   'P 1'
#
loop_
_entity.id
_entity.type
_entity.pdbx_description
1 polymer ?
#
loop_
_entity_poly.entity_id
_entity_poly.type
_entity_poly.pdbx_seq_one_letter_code
_entity_poly.pdbx_strand_id
1 'polypeptide(L)'
;MDESRLDDSERALLAAWRAARAGERHRDPVEQRLLETWRQWRERPATRPLWATALQHRLGDESPPVPATGLADRDGPLPEAPGRVLGMLLGGAVGEFVALGEVGHRTGALLFALEGLIRAHTQARASGDGEPLGFALSGLRRWMHTRGVPWQDCGTDIAHPNGWLVRERLLHSPRTDEPTMLTALARVAAGHAPGSRKHPINSSDSATAVPLGALAALWSGDPGTVFALGGDLAALTHGHVKGHSPASVLATAMLWLLRGNSLETSLRQGISGWQSARTTLSHALRLGLVSPAGSHPGPANLDAMQSGRSGLAALAIAMRVALACEDDFAAAVRSASDHSGDTASSAMLCGQLLGALHGPTAIPAELLDELPITALVERIAGDAAAEFGPYPDESDGWELRYPTTDTAEPAPSTTDYRTGLTAVPRLAASRDRFLGAVLGCAVGEALGIPVAADSWDEIRSRHGAEGLTGYVPAGHPSGRLGSDTQLLLFSLEGTIRANISRRTTGTADPTRHIQHAYQRWLHTQHLSWPRAAGEFLRGTPEPDGWLVQQRALFQTRNPGRTMMRTLIAFAKGQQPMGTPEQPASDSPGSSAIMRAVPAALWSSDPAEVFDVGMRTAALTHGHPTARLSAGALAFLVSRLLAGESLAAAVDDVLGQLAPHSGHDEVTRRIGTAVRLAREGRVPPEDLERSLGTGSTAAESLAIGLYAAMISDGDFDAALPVAVNHSGNSATTGAVCGSLVGAVAGARRIPERWTAELELHEVIERLAHDAVLEFGPRPPAWADRYPPT
;
A
#
# COMPACT_ATOMS: atom_id res chain seq x y z
N MET A 1 42.29 19.01 18.34
CA MET A 1 40.96 18.56 17.88
C MET A 1 40.00 19.76 17.80
N ASP A 2 39.08 19.85 16.84
CA ASP A 2 38.06 20.93 16.78
C ASP A 2 36.83 20.53 17.59
N GLU A 3 36.74 21.01 18.85
CA GLU A 3 35.67 20.65 19.78
C GLU A 3 34.29 21.20 19.38
N SER A 4 34.22 22.16 18.46
CA SER A 4 32.96 22.71 17.95
C SER A 4 32.15 21.72 17.11
N ARG A 5 32.80 20.65 16.65
CA ARG A 5 32.20 19.58 15.81
C ARG A 5 31.73 18.35 16.59
N LEU A 6 31.92 18.33 17.91
CA LEU A 6 31.51 17.21 18.76
C LEU A 6 30.02 17.31 19.09
N ASP A 7 29.34 16.16 19.16
CA ASP A 7 28.00 16.11 19.75
C ASP A 7 28.04 16.01 21.29
N ASP A 8 26.87 16.07 21.92
CA ASP A 8 26.77 16.05 23.39
C ASP A 8 27.29 14.76 24.01
N SER A 9 27.08 13.61 23.36
CA SER A 9 27.58 12.33 23.85
C SER A 9 29.11 12.24 23.77
N GLU A 10 29.70 12.80 22.71
CA GLU A 10 31.15 12.88 22.51
C GLU A 10 31.80 13.84 23.51
N ARG A 11 31.15 14.98 23.77
CA ARG A 11 31.56 15.93 24.82
C ARG A 11 31.52 15.27 26.20
N ALA A 12 30.43 14.57 26.52
CA ALA A 12 30.27 13.88 27.81
C ALA A 12 31.32 12.76 27.98
N LEU A 13 31.57 11.97 26.93
CA LEU A 13 32.59 10.93 26.93
C LEU A 13 33.99 11.51 27.20
N LEU A 14 34.37 12.59 26.50
CA LEU A 14 35.65 13.25 26.71
C LEU A 14 35.74 13.91 28.09
N ALA A 15 34.66 14.52 28.59
CA ALA A 15 34.63 15.11 29.91
C ALA A 15 34.86 14.04 31.00
N ALA A 16 34.16 12.91 30.92
CA ALA A 16 34.33 11.77 31.83
C ALA A 16 35.76 11.19 31.75
N TRP A 17 36.27 11.00 30.53
CA TRP A 17 37.65 10.55 30.31
C TRP A 17 38.69 11.50 30.90
N ARG A 18 38.52 12.81 30.67
CA ARG A 18 39.45 13.83 31.14
C ARG A 18 39.45 13.94 32.66
N ALA A 19 38.27 13.87 33.28
CA ALA A 19 38.08 13.89 34.73
C ALA A 19 38.77 12.69 35.41
N ALA A 20 38.67 11.49 34.85
CA ALA A 20 39.28 10.28 35.40
C ALA A 20 40.82 10.28 35.40
N ARG A 21 41.48 11.13 34.59
CA ARG A 21 42.94 11.10 34.38
C ARG A 21 43.68 12.35 34.84
N ALA A 22 43.16 13.13 35.79
CA ALA A 22 43.76 14.40 36.24
C ALA A 22 45.31 14.32 36.42
N GLY A 23 46.10 14.89 35.48
CA GLY A 23 47.57 14.93 35.59
C GLY A 23 48.40 14.91 34.29
N GLU A 24 47.95 14.26 33.21
CA GLU A 24 48.77 14.08 32.00
C GLU A 24 48.49 15.13 30.90
N ARG A 25 49.54 15.80 30.39
CA ARG A 25 49.48 17.01 29.54
C ARG A 25 49.46 16.79 28.01
N HIS A 26 49.43 15.56 27.49
CA HIS A 26 49.37 15.31 26.03
C HIS A 26 48.31 14.25 25.71
N ARG A 27 47.12 14.65 25.21
CA ARG A 27 45.93 13.78 25.08
C ARG A 27 45.29 13.68 23.70
N ASP A 28 45.65 14.54 22.74
CA ASP A 28 44.96 14.63 21.44
C ASP A 28 44.86 13.27 20.69
N PRO A 29 45.92 12.44 20.56
CA PRO A 29 45.82 11.18 19.81
C PRO A 29 44.94 10.10 20.46
N VAL A 30 44.94 10.03 21.79
CA VAL A 30 44.14 9.03 22.54
C VAL A 30 42.67 9.44 22.57
N GLU A 31 42.40 10.74 22.73
CA GLU A 31 41.04 11.29 22.65
C GLU A 31 40.46 11.11 21.23
N GLN A 32 41.25 11.32 20.18
CA GLN A 32 40.85 11.01 18.81
C GLN A 32 40.51 9.53 18.63
N ARG A 33 41.37 8.62 19.10
CA ARG A 33 41.12 7.18 18.98
C ARG A 33 39.87 6.73 19.75
N LEU A 34 39.64 7.33 20.92
CA LEU A 34 38.44 7.09 21.72
C LEU A 34 37.18 7.52 20.95
N LEU A 35 37.19 8.71 20.35
CA LEU A 35 36.08 9.20 19.54
C LEU A 35 35.87 8.38 18.27
N GLU A 36 36.94 7.96 17.58
CA GLU A 36 36.85 7.07 16.42
C GLU A 36 36.16 5.75 16.79
N THR A 37 36.56 5.15 17.91
CA THR A 37 35.97 3.90 18.41
C THR A 37 34.51 4.11 18.82
N TRP A 38 34.22 5.25 19.48
CA TRP A 38 32.86 5.63 19.86
C TRP A 38 31.93 5.80 18.66
N ARG A 39 32.39 6.49 17.62
CA ARG A 39 31.66 6.67 16.36
C ARG A 39 31.44 5.34 15.67
N GLN A 40 32.46 4.50 15.59
CA GLN A 40 32.33 3.16 15.02
C GLN A 40 31.25 2.33 15.74
N TRP A 41 31.20 2.35 17.07
CA TRP A 41 30.17 1.66 17.83
C TRP A 41 28.75 2.20 17.61
N ARG A 42 28.61 3.49 17.29
CA ARG A 42 27.32 4.10 16.96
C ARG A 42 26.88 3.78 15.54
N GLU A 43 27.82 3.76 14.59
CA GLU A 43 27.57 3.42 13.19
C GLU A 43 27.34 1.93 12.97
N ARG A 44 28.01 1.07 13.76
CA ARG A 44 27.96 -0.39 13.66
C ARG A 44 27.71 -1.01 15.05
N PRO A 45 26.45 -0.95 15.54
CA PRO A 45 26.07 -1.49 16.84
C PRO A 45 26.47 -2.95 17.07
N ALA A 46 26.60 -3.77 16.02
CA ALA A 46 27.04 -5.15 16.14
C ALA A 46 28.47 -5.30 16.71
N THR A 47 29.30 -4.26 16.56
CA THR A 47 30.67 -4.22 17.08
C THR A 47 30.77 -3.62 18.49
N ARG A 48 29.64 -3.20 19.07
CA ARG A 48 29.58 -2.51 20.38
C ARG A 48 29.38 -3.53 21.51
N PRO A 49 30.34 -3.69 22.44
CA PRO A 49 30.18 -4.60 23.56
C PRO A 49 29.11 -4.12 24.56
N LEU A 50 28.59 -5.02 25.40
CA LEU A 50 27.52 -4.69 26.35
C LEU A 50 27.91 -3.56 27.32
N TRP A 51 29.14 -3.58 27.84
CA TRP A 51 29.63 -2.52 28.73
C TRP A 51 29.65 -1.13 28.04
N ALA A 52 29.91 -1.09 26.72
CA ALA A 52 29.90 0.15 25.95
C ALA A 52 28.47 0.60 25.65
N THR A 53 27.53 -0.33 25.51
CA THR A 53 26.09 -0.02 25.44
C THR A 53 25.62 0.61 26.76
N ALA A 54 26.02 0.03 27.90
CA ALA A 54 25.73 0.61 29.21
C ALA A 54 26.41 1.99 29.43
N LEU A 55 27.60 2.19 28.86
CA LEU A 55 28.25 3.50 28.85
C LEU A 55 27.44 4.52 28.03
N GLN A 56 26.96 4.16 26.85
CA GLN A 56 26.11 5.03 26.03
C GLN A 56 24.83 5.44 26.73
N HIS A 57 24.18 4.52 27.43
CA HIS A 57 23.03 4.87 28.25
C HIS A 57 23.38 5.90 29.34
N ARG A 58 24.51 5.72 30.05
CA ARG A 58 24.95 6.63 31.12
C ARG A 58 25.39 8.01 30.64
N LEU A 59 25.77 8.13 29.36
CA LEU A 59 26.16 9.40 28.75
C LEU A 59 24.97 10.15 28.11
N GLY A 60 23.78 9.52 28.05
CA GLY A 60 22.54 10.14 27.58
C GLY A 60 21.84 10.98 28.65
N ASP A 61 20.87 11.80 28.23
CA ASP A 61 20.19 12.79 29.08
C ASP A 61 19.29 12.17 30.18
N GLU A 62 19.18 12.86 31.32
CA GLU A 62 18.39 12.48 32.50
C GLU A 62 16.86 12.68 32.29
N SER A 63 16.26 12.06 31.27
CA SER A 63 14.78 12.09 31.15
C SER A 63 14.12 11.12 32.14
N PRO A 64 12.93 11.47 32.69
CA PRO A 64 12.24 10.62 33.64
C PRO A 64 11.75 9.30 32.98
N PRO A 65 11.78 8.16 33.70
CA PRO A 65 11.45 6.87 33.12
C PRO A 65 9.96 6.72 32.74
N VAL A 66 9.72 6.10 31.59
CA VAL A 66 8.43 5.62 31.06
C VAL A 66 8.07 4.27 31.75
N PRO A 67 6.79 3.84 31.83
CA PRO A 67 6.34 2.59 32.47
C PRO A 67 7.18 1.34 32.19
N ALA A 68 7.10 0.37 33.12
CA ALA A 68 7.88 -0.88 33.10
C ALA A 68 7.59 -1.79 31.89
N THR A 69 8.41 -1.65 30.85
CA THR A 69 8.49 -2.55 29.68
C THR A 69 9.43 -3.72 29.96
N GLY A 70 9.82 -4.48 28.93
CA GLY A 70 10.88 -5.49 29.02
C GLY A 70 12.29 -4.93 29.23
N LEU A 71 12.53 -3.67 28.86
CA LEU A 71 13.86 -3.03 28.88
C LEU A 71 14.02 -2.01 30.02
N ALA A 72 12.99 -1.86 30.86
CA ALA A 72 13.02 -1.09 32.10
C ALA A 72 12.33 -1.87 33.21
N ASP A 73 12.88 -1.87 34.42
CA ASP A 73 12.24 -2.46 35.59
C ASP A 73 11.75 -1.37 36.55
N ARG A 74 11.33 -1.78 37.76
CA ARG A 74 10.86 -0.84 38.78
C ARG A 74 11.96 0.06 39.34
N ASP A 75 13.21 -0.37 39.23
CA ASP A 75 14.38 0.28 39.78
C ASP A 75 15.08 1.18 38.74
N GLY A 76 14.74 1.02 37.46
CA GLY A 76 15.13 1.94 36.39
C GLY A 76 15.34 1.25 35.03
N PRO A 77 15.94 1.96 34.07
CA PRO A 77 16.28 1.37 32.78
C PRO A 77 17.41 0.34 32.89
N LEU A 78 17.37 -0.70 32.05
CA LEU A 78 18.37 -1.75 31.98
C LEU A 78 19.46 -1.39 30.94
N PRO A 79 20.65 -0.90 31.33
CA PRO A 79 21.57 -0.23 30.41
C PRO A 79 22.19 -1.14 29.33
N GLU A 80 22.28 -2.44 29.61
CA GLU A 80 22.80 -3.43 28.65
C GLU A 80 21.72 -4.04 27.76
N ALA A 81 20.44 -3.92 28.14
CA ALA A 81 19.35 -4.60 27.47
C ALA A 81 19.25 -4.31 25.96
N PRO A 82 19.46 -3.07 25.47
CA PRO A 82 19.51 -2.80 24.03
C PRO A 82 20.55 -3.64 23.27
N GLY A 83 21.74 -3.82 23.85
CA GLY A 83 22.79 -4.66 23.28
C GLY A 83 22.42 -6.13 23.29
N ARG A 84 21.75 -6.58 24.36
CA ARG A 84 21.25 -7.96 24.48
C ARG A 84 20.11 -8.24 23.49
N VAL A 85 19.21 -7.28 23.22
CA VAL A 85 18.19 -7.39 22.16
C VAL A 85 18.83 -7.51 20.77
N LEU A 86 19.83 -6.68 20.47
CA LEU A 86 20.55 -6.78 19.21
C LEU A 86 21.26 -8.14 19.07
N GLY A 87 21.94 -8.58 20.12
CA GLY A 87 22.58 -9.89 20.15
C GLY A 87 21.57 -11.02 19.96
N MET A 88 20.40 -10.97 20.61
CA MET A 88 19.32 -11.94 20.43
C MET A 88 18.88 -12.05 18.96
N LEU A 89 18.63 -10.91 18.31
CA LEU A 89 18.13 -10.90 16.92
C LEU A 89 19.21 -11.33 15.92
N LEU A 90 20.43 -10.80 16.03
CA LEU A 90 21.56 -11.20 15.17
C LEU A 90 21.93 -12.67 15.41
N GLY A 91 21.95 -13.10 16.68
CA GLY A 91 22.30 -14.46 17.04
C GLY A 91 21.32 -15.46 16.46
N GLY A 92 20.01 -15.16 16.54
CA GLY A 92 18.98 -15.96 15.88
C GLY A 92 19.15 -16.00 14.35
N ALA A 93 19.35 -14.84 13.72
CA ALA A 93 19.53 -14.74 12.28
C ALA A 93 20.76 -15.51 11.77
N VAL A 94 21.90 -15.39 12.46
CA VAL A 94 23.11 -16.16 12.17
C VAL A 94 22.89 -17.65 12.43
N GLY A 95 22.18 -18.00 13.50
CA GLY A 95 21.84 -19.39 13.82
C GLY A 95 21.09 -20.08 12.67
N GLU A 96 20.04 -19.43 12.17
CA GLU A 96 19.27 -19.93 11.03
C GLU A 96 20.10 -19.94 9.74
N PHE A 97 20.88 -18.87 9.49
CA PHE A 97 21.73 -18.74 8.30
C PHE A 97 22.78 -19.86 8.23
N VAL A 98 23.44 -20.20 9.34
CA VAL A 98 24.42 -21.29 9.39
C VAL A 98 23.76 -22.65 9.11
N ALA A 99 22.52 -22.84 9.55
CA ALA A 99 21.80 -24.09 9.32
C ALA A 99 21.31 -24.26 7.87
N LEU A 100 20.94 -23.16 7.19
CA LEU A 100 20.33 -23.19 5.86
C LEU A 100 21.29 -22.81 4.71
N GLY A 101 22.34 -22.04 5.01
CA GLY A 101 23.22 -21.44 4.01
C GLY A 101 22.61 -20.22 3.28
N GLU A 102 21.42 -19.78 3.70
CA GLU A 102 20.73 -18.61 3.15
C GLU A 102 19.94 -17.88 4.25
N VAL A 103 19.46 -16.66 3.97
CA VAL A 103 18.63 -15.90 4.92
C VAL A 103 17.31 -16.63 5.11
N GLY A 104 17.16 -17.28 6.26
CA GLY A 104 16.00 -18.10 6.54
C GLY A 104 14.72 -17.30 6.78
N HIS A 105 13.59 -17.94 6.51
CA HIS A 105 12.31 -17.25 6.52
C HIS A 105 11.72 -17.10 7.92
N ARG A 106 12.20 -17.86 8.92
CA ARG A 106 11.79 -17.71 10.33
C ARG A 106 12.33 -16.40 10.89
N THR A 107 13.56 -16.03 10.52
CA THR A 107 14.12 -14.70 10.81
C THR A 107 13.24 -13.63 10.20
N GLY A 108 12.85 -13.76 8.93
CA GLY A 108 11.88 -12.84 8.32
C GLY A 108 10.59 -12.72 9.12
N ALA A 109 9.96 -13.85 9.50
CA ALA A 109 8.73 -13.86 10.28
C ALA A 109 8.89 -13.20 11.66
N LEU A 110 10.02 -13.45 12.34
CA LEU A 110 10.38 -12.82 13.61
C LEU A 110 10.48 -11.29 13.48
N LEU A 111 11.17 -10.79 12.45
CA LEU A 111 11.35 -9.35 12.24
C LEU A 111 10.01 -8.67 11.92
N PHE A 112 9.15 -9.28 11.11
CA PHE A 112 7.81 -8.75 10.84
C PHE A 112 6.90 -8.79 12.07
N ALA A 113 6.98 -9.83 12.89
CA ALA A 113 6.24 -9.88 14.16
C ALA A 113 6.74 -8.80 15.13
N LEU A 114 8.06 -8.55 15.18
CA LEU A 114 8.65 -7.46 15.96
C LEU A 114 8.19 -6.08 15.48
N GLU A 115 8.17 -5.83 14.16
CA GLU A 115 7.61 -4.59 13.60
C GLU A 115 6.14 -4.40 14.02
N GLY A 116 5.36 -5.49 14.06
CA GLY A 116 4.01 -5.50 14.61
C GLY A 116 3.98 -5.08 16.08
N LEU A 117 4.80 -5.70 16.93
CA LEU A 117 4.85 -5.38 18.35
C LEU A 117 5.31 -3.95 18.63
N ILE A 118 6.27 -3.41 17.86
CA ILE A 118 6.67 -2.00 17.95
C ILE A 118 5.45 -1.10 17.73
N ARG A 119 4.67 -1.35 16.67
CA ARG A 119 3.45 -0.58 16.40
C ARG A 119 2.38 -0.72 17.48
N ALA A 120 2.20 -1.93 18.00
CA ALA A 120 1.25 -2.17 19.09
C ALA A 120 1.63 -1.38 20.34
N HIS A 121 2.93 -1.29 20.64
CA HIS A 121 3.44 -0.53 21.79
C HIS A 121 3.34 0.97 21.54
N THR A 122 3.67 1.46 20.33
CA THR A 122 3.47 2.86 19.96
C THR A 122 1.99 3.24 20.08
N GLN A 123 1.07 2.36 19.68
CA GLN A 123 -0.38 2.56 19.86
C GLN A 123 -0.78 2.59 21.33
N ALA A 124 -0.25 1.66 22.13
CA ALA A 124 -0.51 1.59 23.57
C ALA A 124 -0.07 2.87 24.29
N ARG A 125 1.09 3.43 23.90
CA ARG A 125 1.57 4.72 24.44
C ARG A 125 0.64 5.87 24.06
N ALA A 126 0.20 5.92 22.81
CA ALA A 126 -0.64 7.02 22.31
C ALA A 126 -2.08 6.98 22.84
N SER A 127 -2.66 5.79 23.01
CA SER A 127 -4.10 5.61 23.27
C SER A 127 -4.44 4.93 24.60
N GLY A 128 -3.44 4.35 25.29
CA GLY A 128 -3.64 3.56 26.50
C GLY A 128 -4.14 2.13 26.26
N ASP A 129 -4.38 1.74 25.00
CA ASP A 129 -4.80 0.41 24.59
C ASP A 129 -3.91 -0.09 23.43
N GLY A 130 -3.42 -1.32 23.53
CA GLY A 130 -2.55 -1.91 22.52
C GLY A 130 -2.74 -3.42 22.47
N GLU A 131 -3.06 -3.93 21.28
CA GLU A 131 -3.34 -5.35 21.06
C GLU A 131 -2.13 -6.06 20.43
N PRO A 132 -1.19 -6.62 21.21
CA PRO A 132 0.06 -7.16 20.67
C PRO A 132 -0.16 -8.31 19.68
N LEU A 133 -1.18 -9.14 19.89
CA LEU A 133 -1.46 -10.29 19.03
C LEU A 133 -2.02 -9.89 17.66
N GLY A 134 -2.93 -8.91 17.63
CA GLY A 134 -3.51 -8.39 16.39
C GLY A 134 -2.43 -7.76 15.49
N PHE A 135 -1.54 -6.95 16.05
CA PHE A 135 -0.45 -6.35 15.30
C PHE A 135 0.65 -7.34 14.91
N ALA A 136 0.98 -8.31 15.77
CA ALA A 136 1.91 -9.38 15.39
C ALA A 136 1.35 -10.19 14.20
N LEU A 137 0.05 -10.51 14.21
CA LEU A 137 -0.62 -11.15 13.08
C LEU A 137 -0.58 -10.27 11.82
N SER A 138 -0.81 -8.96 11.94
CA SER A 138 -0.66 -8.00 10.83
C SER A 138 0.77 -8.01 10.26
N GLY A 139 1.79 -8.08 11.12
CA GLY A 139 3.18 -8.30 10.72
C GLY A 139 3.36 -9.60 9.93
N LEU A 140 2.85 -10.72 10.45
CA LEU A 140 2.94 -12.01 9.77
C LEU A 140 2.21 -12.04 8.42
N ARG A 141 1.15 -11.25 8.23
CA ARG A 141 0.51 -11.06 6.91
C ARG A 141 1.42 -10.32 5.92
N ARG A 142 2.20 -9.33 6.38
CA ARG A 142 3.24 -8.69 5.53
C ARG A 142 4.35 -9.67 5.19
N TRP A 143 4.78 -10.50 6.13
CA TRP A 143 5.68 -11.60 5.85
C TRP A 143 5.12 -12.57 4.80
N MET A 144 3.85 -12.98 4.91
CA MET A 144 3.16 -13.81 3.91
C MET A 144 3.19 -13.16 2.51
N HIS A 145 3.02 -11.85 2.43
CA HIS A 145 3.11 -11.11 1.17
C HIS A 145 4.51 -11.18 0.55
N THR A 146 5.58 -11.06 1.35
CA THR A 146 6.95 -11.19 0.83
C THR A 146 7.30 -12.60 0.35
N ARG A 147 6.42 -13.59 0.61
CA ARG A 147 6.49 -14.95 0.07
C ARG A 147 5.84 -15.11 -1.30
N GLY A 148 5.39 -14.02 -1.91
CA GLY A 148 4.78 -14.02 -3.25
C GLY A 148 3.25 -14.16 -3.25
N VAL A 149 2.60 -14.10 -2.08
CA VAL A 149 1.14 -14.03 -1.99
C VAL A 149 0.71 -12.59 -2.30
N PRO A 150 -0.23 -12.36 -3.25
CA PRO A 150 -0.79 -11.03 -3.48
C PRO A 150 -1.36 -10.42 -2.20
N TRP A 151 -1.14 -9.13 -1.96
CA TRP A 151 -1.51 -8.51 -0.69
C TRP A 151 -3.01 -8.64 -0.36
N GLN A 152 -3.88 -8.57 -1.37
CA GLN A 152 -5.32 -8.79 -1.20
C GLN A 152 -5.68 -10.18 -0.66
N ASP A 153 -4.81 -11.17 -0.88
CA ASP A 153 -5.00 -12.56 -0.47
C ASP A 153 -4.36 -12.84 0.90
N CYS A 154 -3.75 -11.84 1.53
CA CYS A 154 -3.17 -11.96 2.88
C CYS A 154 -4.21 -11.77 3.99
N GLY A 155 -5.51 -11.62 3.67
CA GLY A 155 -6.58 -11.65 4.67
C GLY A 155 -6.78 -10.36 5.44
N THR A 156 -6.58 -9.21 4.80
CA THR A 156 -6.61 -7.90 5.44
C THR A 156 -7.44 -6.92 4.62
N ASP A 157 -8.16 -6.03 5.30
CA ASP A 157 -8.95 -4.96 4.68
C ASP A 157 -8.09 -3.74 4.28
N ILE A 158 -6.79 -3.76 4.63
CA ILE A 158 -5.83 -2.72 4.27
C ILE A 158 -5.52 -2.84 2.78
N ALA A 159 -5.64 -1.74 2.02
CA ALA A 159 -5.45 -1.75 0.56
C ALA A 159 -4.03 -2.12 0.10
N HIS A 160 -3.00 -1.76 0.85
CA HIS A 160 -1.59 -2.00 0.52
C HIS A 160 -0.78 -2.34 1.78
N PRO A 161 0.30 -3.13 1.68
CA PRO A 161 1.16 -3.40 2.83
C PRO A 161 1.86 -2.10 3.26
N ASN A 162 1.75 -1.75 4.54
CA ASN A 162 2.41 -0.59 5.14
C ASN A 162 3.62 -1.01 5.98
N GLY A 163 4.54 -0.09 6.27
CA GLY A 163 5.78 -0.41 6.97
C GLY A 163 7.00 -0.48 6.09
N TRP A 164 8.17 -0.39 6.72
CA TRP A 164 9.42 -0.32 5.99
C TRP A 164 9.99 -1.71 5.68
N LEU A 165 9.80 -2.71 6.55
CA LEU A 165 10.29 -4.08 6.32
C LEU A 165 9.72 -4.73 5.06
N VAL A 166 8.44 -4.47 4.74
CA VAL A 166 7.79 -5.01 3.53
C VAL A 166 8.34 -4.41 2.24
N ARG A 167 9.16 -3.36 2.32
CA ARG A 167 9.88 -2.77 1.18
C ARG A 167 11.28 -3.37 1.01
N GLU A 168 11.78 -4.12 1.99
CA GLU A 168 13.13 -4.66 2.01
C GLU A 168 13.26 -5.91 1.13
N ARG A 169 13.91 -5.76 -0.04
CA ARG A 169 14.04 -6.83 -1.03
C ARG A 169 14.78 -8.06 -0.52
N LEU A 170 15.71 -7.89 0.42
CA LEU A 170 16.44 -9.00 1.05
C LEU A 170 15.52 -9.95 1.85
N LEU A 171 14.34 -9.46 2.23
CA LEU A 171 13.30 -10.24 2.91
C LEU A 171 12.22 -10.74 1.94
N HIS A 172 12.43 -10.71 0.62
CA HIS A 172 11.50 -11.25 -0.38
C HIS A 172 12.05 -12.53 -0.99
N SER A 173 11.24 -13.59 -0.96
CA SER A 173 11.55 -14.85 -1.64
C SER A 173 10.25 -15.60 -1.92
N PRO A 174 9.98 -16.00 -3.18
CA PRO A 174 8.79 -16.78 -3.52
C PRO A 174 8.86 -18.23 -3.03
N ARG A 175 10.01 -18.65 -2.49
CA ARG A 175 10.18 -19.96 -1.86
C ARG A 175 9.83 -19.87 -0.38
N THR A 176 9.39 -20.98 0.17
CA THR A 176 9.13 -21.10 1.61
C THR A 176 9.65 -22.42 2.14
N ASP A 177 10.42 -22.35 3.20
CA ASP A 177 10.77 -23.46 4.09
C ASP A 177 9.84 -23.47 5.32
N GLU A 178 8.80 -22.61 5.32
CA GLU A 178 7.83 -22.41 6.40
C GLU A 178 6.38 -22.70 5.96
N PRO A 179 6.06 -23.95 5.56
CA PRO A 179 4.73 -24.30 5.08
C PRO A 179 3.66 -24.21 6.17
N THR A 180 4.01 -24.46 7.44
CA THR A 180 3.06 -24.41 8.55
C THR A 180 2.53 -22.99 8.78
N MET A 181 3.43 -22.00 8.87
CA MET A 181 3.05 -20.61 9.06
C MET A 181 2.22 -20.11 7.88
N LEU A 182 2.67 -20.35 6.65
CA LEU A 182 1.93 -19.93 5.45
C LEU A 182 0.55 -20.55 5.36
N THR A 183 0.43 -21.86 5.63
CA THR A 183 -0.87 -22.54 5.60
C THR A 183 -1.81 -22.00 6.68
N ALA A 184 -1.28 -21.73 7.88
CA ALA A 184 -2.08 -21.12 8.95
C ALA A 184 -2.57 -19.72 8.56
N LEU A 185 -1.67 -18.87 8.05
CA LEU A 185 -2.02 -17.51 7.60
C LEU A 185 -2.98 -17.51 6.42
N ALA A 186 -2.84 -18.44 5.47
CA ALA A 186 -3.78 -18.62 4.37
C ALA A 186 -5.19 -19.00 4.87
N ARG A 187 -5.29 -19.83 5.92
CA ARG A 187 -6.58 -20.15 6.54
C ARG A 187 -7.21 -18.94 7.22
N VAL A 188 -6.40 -18.14 7.92
CA VAL A 188 -6.86 -16.85 8.48
C VAL A 188 -7.35 -15.94 7.36
N ALA A 189 -6.62 -15.87 6.24
CA ALA A 189 -7.02 -15.07 5.08
C ALA A 189 -8.31 -15.56 4.42
N ALA A 190 -8.56 -16.86 4.45
CA ALA A 190 -9.83 -17.46 4.03
C ALA A 190 -10.99 -17.26 5.05
N GLY A 191 -10.84 -16.37 6.04
CA GLY A 191 -11.89 -16.02 7.00
C GLY A 191 -11.96 -16.90 8.25
N HIS A 192 -10.98 -17.77 8.50
CA HIS A 192 -10.90 -18.49 9.77
C HIS A 192 -10.42 -17.57 10.89
N ALA A 193 -10.90 -17.79 12.10
CA ALA A 193 -10.36 -17.11 13.28
C ALA A 193 -8.86 -17.40 13.44
N PRO A 194 -8.03 -16.42 13.85
CA PRO A 194 -6.64 -16.64 14.19
C PRO A 194 -6.48 -17.73 15.24
N GLY A 195 -5.37 -18.47 15.16
CA GLY A 195 -5.06 -19.51 16.14
C GLY A 195 -4.87 -18.91 17.53
N SER A 196 -5.34 -19.64 18.55
CA SER A 196 -5.06 -19.37 19.95
C SER A 196 -4.80 -20.67 20.70
N ARG A 197 -4.21 -20.59 21.89
CA ARG A 197 -3.98 -21.78 22.74
C ARG A 197 -5.26 -22.53 23.10
N LYS A 198 -6.41 -21.84 23.11
CA LYS A 198 -7.73 -22.42 23.39
C LYS A 198 -8.43 -22.92 22.12
N HIS A 199 -8.28 -22.19 21.01
CA HIS A 199 -8.89 -22.49 19.72
C HIS A 199 -7.78 -22.61 18.67
N PRO A 200 -7.16 -23.80 18.57
CA PRO A 200 -6.03 -24.00 17.67
C PRO A 200 -6.46 -23.96 16.20
N ILE A 201 -5.69 -23.27 15.36
CA ILE A 201 -5.95 -23.21 13.91
C ILE A 201 -5.55 -24.50 13.20
N ASN A 202 -4.60 -25.26 13.74
CA ASN A 202 -4.14 -26.54 13.22
C ASN A 202 -3.63 -27.44 14.37
N SER A 203 -3.13 -28.63 14.05
CA SER A 203 -2.53 -29.54 15.04
C SER A 203 -1.00 -29.60 14.94
N SER A 204 -0.36 -28.60 14.34
CA SER A 204 1.10 -28.62 14.14
C SER A 204 1.84 -28.43 15.46
N ASP A 205 2.83 -29.28 15.71
CA ASP A 205 3.74 -29.20 16.85
C ASP A 205 5.15 -28.73 16.47
N SER A 206 5.35 -28.31 15.22
CA SER A 206 6.60 -27.79 14.66
C SER A 206 7.21 -26.65 15.48
N ALA A 207 8.53 -26.50 15.41
CA ALA A 207 9.30 -25.53 16.20
C ALA A 207 9.30 -24.11 15.64
N THR A 208 8.79 -23.90 14.43
CA THR A 208 9.15 -22.71 13.65
C THR A 208 8.55 -21.41 14.19
N ALA A 209 7.47 -21.48 14.96
CA ALA A 209 6.92 -20.32 15.68
C ALA A 209 7.48 -20.12 17.09
N VAL A 210 8.29 -21.05 17.62
CA VAL A 210 8.91 -20.92 18.95
C VAL A 210 9.79 -19.68 19.07
N PRO A 211 10.62 -19.32 18.07
CA PRO A 211 11.44 -18.10 18.13
C PRO A 211 10.66 -16.80 18.33
N LEU A 212 9.38 -16.74 17.89
CA LEU A 212 8.51 -15.58 18.09
C LEU A 212 8.28 -15.27 19.58
N GLY A 213 8.36 -16.28 20.44
CA GLY A 213 8.20 -16.12 21.87
C GLY A 213 9.24 -15.19 22.50
N ALA A 214 10.45 -15.12 21.95
CA ALA A 214 11.50 -14.24 22.45
C ALA A 214 11.09 -12.76 22.45
N LEU A 215 10.24 -12.35 21.50
CA LEU A 215 9.77 -10.97 21.37
C LEU A 215 8.87 -10.55 22.54
N ALA A 216 8.16 -11.48 23.18
CA ALA A 216 7.29 -11.19 24.31
C ALA A 216 8.07 -10.62 25.50
N ALA A 217 9.38 -10.90 25.60
CA ALA A 217 10.24 -10.36 26.64
C ALA A 217 10.41 -8.83 26.56
N LEU A 218 10.14 -8.21 25.41
CA LEU A 218 10.18 -6.76 25.22
C LEU A 218 8.92 -6.07 25.74
N TRP A 219 7.78 -6.78 25.71
CA TRP A 219 6.45 -6.21 25.92
C TRP A 219 6.16 -5.82 27.37
N SER A 220 6.65 -6.60 28.34
CA SER A 220 6.31 -6.40 29.75
C SER A 220 7.43 -6.85 30.67
N GLY A 221 7.58 -6.14 31.79
CA GLY A 221 8.46 -6.57 32.88
C GLY A 221 7.85 -7.67 33.78
N ASP A 222 6.58 -8.05 33.59
CA ASP A 222 5.91 -9.09 34.38
C ASP A 222 6.13 -10.49 33.76
N PRO A 223 6.80 -11.43 34.48
CA PRO A 223 7.09 -12.76 33.94
C PRO A 223 5.84 -13.56 33.55
N GLY A 224 4.71 -13.38 34.24
CA GLY A 224 3.46 -14.07 33.93
C GLY A 224 2.86 -13.62 32.59
N THR A 225 2.83 -12.30 32.37
CA THR A 225 2.40 -11.67 31.11
C THR A 225 3.31 -12.08 29.96
N VAL A 226 4.63 -12.05 30.16
CA VAL A 226 5.62 -12.49 29.15
C VAL A 226 5.43 -13.96 28.80
N PHE A 227 5.25 -14.83 29.80
CA PHE A 227 5.01 -16.26 29.59
C PHE A 227 3.72 -16.50 28.77
N ALA A 228 2.64 -15.79 29.10
CA ALA A 228 1.37 -15.90 28.39
C ALA A 228 1.50 -15.44 26.93
N LEU A 229 2.00 -14.21 26.72
CA LEU A 229 2.15 -13.61 25.40
C LEU A 229 3.07 -14.43 24.49
N GLY A 230 4.19 -14.95 25.01
CA GLY A 230 5.12 -15.78 24.23
C GLY A 230 4.43 -17.00 23.61
N GLY A 231 3.58 -17.67 24.40
CA GLY A 231 2.80 -18.81 23.91
C GLY A 231 1.68 -18.40 22.95
N ASP A 232 1.05 -17.25 23.18
CA ASP A 232 -0.02 -16.73 22.32
C ASP A 232 0.51 -16.28 20.94
N LEU A 233 1.70 -15.67 20.87
CA LEU A 233 2.37 -15.32 19.61
C LEU A 233 2.61 -16.56 18.74
N ALA A 234 3.11 -17.64 19.33
CA ALA A 234 3.30 -18.89 18.60
C ALA A 234 1.96 -19.55 18.21
N ALA A 235 0.95 -19.45 19.08
CA ALA A 235 -0.36 -20.04 18.86
C ALA A 235 -1.16 -19.42 17.71
N LEU A 236 -0.80 -18.21 17.24
CA LEU A 236 -1.35 -17.61 16.02
C LEU A 236 -1.27 -18.56 14.82
N THR A 237 -0.19 -19.35 14.74
CA THR A 237 0.07 -20.26 13.61
C THR A 237 0.21 -21.73 13.99
N HIS A 238 0.50 -22.07 15.25
CA HIS A 238 0.75 -23.45 15.69
C HIS A 238 -0.19 -23.86 16.82
N GLY A 239 -1.05 -24.85 16.59
CA GLY A 239 -2.10 -25.19 17.55
C GLY A 239 -1.80 -26.33 18.52
N HIS A 240 -0.72 -27.09 18.34
CA HIS A 240 -0.36 -28.13 19.32
C HIS A 240 0.45 -27.54 20.48
N VAL A 241 0.23 -28.05 21.70
CA VAL A 241 0.90 -27.55 22.93
C VAL A 241 2.43 -27.61 22.84
N LYS A 242 2.98 -28.63 22.18
CA LYS A 242 4.43 -28.75 21.93
C LYS A 242 4.98 -27.81 20.85
N GLY A 243 4.11 -27.17 20.06
CA GLY A 243 4.48 -26.17 19.05
C GLY A 243 4.45 -24.74 19.60
N HIS A 244 3.53 -24.42 20.52
CA HIS A 244 3.40 -23.05 21.06
C HIS A 244 3.89 -22.86 22.50
N SER A 245 3.77 -23.83 23.41
CA SER A 245 4.20 -23.66 24.81
C SER A 245 5.72 -23.53 25.03
N PRO A 246 6.60 -24.11 24.19
CA PRO A 246 8.03 -23.80 24.25
C PRO A 246 8.32 -22.29 24.08
N ALA A 247 7.51 -21.58 23.30
CA ALA A 247 7.64 -20.13 23.10
C ALA A 247 7.43 -19.36 24.42
N SER A 248 6.52 -19.82 25.28
CA SER A 248 6.34 -19.28 26.64
C SER A 248 7.60 -19.44 27.51
N VAL A 249 8.27 -20.60 27.44
CA VAL A 249 9.50 -20.86 28.18
C VAL A 249 10.63 -19.96 27.68
N LEU A 250 10.78 -19.86 26.35
CA LEU A 250 11.77 -18.99 25.72
C LEU A 250 11.54 -17.52 26.11
N ALA A 251 10.29 -17.05 26.05
CA ALA A 251 9.92 -15.68 26.41
C ALA A 251 10.39 -15.30 27.83
N THR A 252 10.07 -16.14 28.81
CA THR A 252 10.48 -15.90 30.19
C THR A 252 11.99 -16.00 30.37
N ALA A 253 12.67 -16.96 29.73
CA ALA A 253 14.12 -17.02 29.77
C ALA A 253 14.76 -15.76 29.18
N MET A 254 14.22 -15.28 28.07
CA MET A 254 14.71 -14.07 27.40
C MET A 254 14.55 -12.83 28.29
N LEU A 255 13.42 -12.68 28.99
CA LEU A 255 13.22 -11.58 29.96
C LEU A 255 14.34 -11.52 31.02
N TRP A 256 14.73 -12.67 31.57
CA TRP A 256 15.79 -12.73 32.59
C TRP A 256 17.19 -12.51 32.01
N LEU A 257 17.45 -12.97 30.79
CA LEU A 257 18.70 -12.68 30.06
C LEU A 257 18.84 -11.18 29.78
N LEU A 258 17.76 -10.51 29.34
CA LEU A 258 17.75 -9.06 29.12
C LEU A 258 18.03 -8.27 30.43
N ARG A 259 17.70 -8.86 31.59
CA ARG A 259 18.03 -8.35 32.93
C ARG A 259 19.44 -8.73 33.43
N GLY A 260 20.27 -9.35 32.58
CA GLY A 260 21.65 -9.71 32.92
C GLY A 260 21.79 -10.92 33.82
N ASN A 261 20.78 -11.79 33.91
CA ASN A 261 20.91 -13.05 34.65
C ASN A 261 21.70 -14.09 33.85
N SER A 262 22.28 -15.07 34.54
CA SER A 262 22.95 -16.20 33.89
C SER A 262 21.98 -17.02 33.04
N LEU A 263 22.51 -17.73 32.04
CA LEU A 263 21.74 -18.62 31.18
C LEU A 263 20.99 -19.68 31.98
N GLU A 264 21.67 -20.33 32.93
CA GLU A 264 21.05 -21.33 33.81
C GLU A 264 19.84 -20.76 34.56
N THR A 265 20.02 -19.61 35.23
CA THR A 265 18.96 -18.99 36.04
C THR A 265 17.76 -18.66 35.17
N SER A 266 18.02 -18.05 34.02
CA SER A 266 17.00 -17.64 33.05
C SER A 266 16.19 -18.83 32.53
N LEU A 267 16.86 -19.92 32.16
CA LEU A 267 16.21 -21.15 31.70
C LEU A 267 15.39 -21.81 32.81
N ARG A 268 15.90 -21.87 34.05
CA ARG A 268 15.14 -22.41 35.20
C ARG A 268 13.84 -21.65 35.43
N GLN A 269 13.88 -20.32 35.32
CA GLN A 269 12.68 -19.49 35.44
C GLN A 269 11.65 -19.82 34.35
N GLY A 270 12.06 -19.91 33.09
CA GLY A 270 11.15 -20.29 32.00
C GLY A 270 10.54 -21.68 32.18
N ILE A 271 11.35 -22.67 32.55
CA ILE A 271 10.88 -24.06 32.77
C ILE A 271 9.86 -24.13 33.92
N SER A 272 10.02 -23.30 34.94
CA SER A 272 9.13 -23.30 36.11
C SER A 272 7.66 -23.06 35.71
N GLY A 273 7.42 -22.25 34.67
CA GLY A 273 6.09 -21.91 34.16
C GLY A 273 5.37 -23.01 33.37
N TRP A 274 6.07 -24.07 32.92
CA TRP A 274 5.45 -25.14 32.12
C TRP A 274 5.63 -26.53 32.74
N GLN A 275 4.65 -26.95 33.53
CA GLN A 275 4.72 -28.14 34.38
C GLN A 275 4.82 -29.45 33.60
N SER A 276 4.10 -29.60 32.47
CA SER A 276 4.07 -30.85 31.70
C SER A 276 5.34 -31.14 30.90
N ALA A 277 6.13 -30.11 30.54
CA ALA A 277 7.40 -30.28 29.85
C ALA A 277 8.62 -30.22 30.78
N ARG A 278 8.40 -29.94 32.08
CA ARG A 278 9.45 -29.74 33.08
C ARG A 278 10.46 -30.88 33.07
N THR A 279 10.03 -32.13 32.93
CA THR A 279 10.93 -33.29 32.89
C THR A 279 11.90 -33.24 31.72
N THR A 280 11.40 -32.96 30.50
CA THR A 280 12.23 -32.92 29.28
C THR A 280 13.22 -31.77 29.33
N LEU A 281 12.73 -30.55 29.61
CA LEU A 281 13.57 -29.35 29.61
C LEU A 281 14.55 -29.33 30.79
N SER A 282 14.16 -29.84 31.96
CA SER A 282 15.10 -30.00 33.09
C SER A 282 16.18 -31.03 32.80
N HIS A 283 15.87 -32.08 32.04
CA HIS A 283 16.86 -33.07 31.61
C HIS A 283 17.87 -32.44 30.64
N ALA A 284 17.39 -31.71 29.63
CA ALA A 284 18.24 -30.93 28.71
C ALA A 284 19.16 -29.96 29.44
N LEU A 285 18.60 -29.19 30.39
CA LEU A 285 19.34 -28.25 31.22
C LEU A 285 20.43 -28.96 32.03
N ARG A 286 20.12 -30.10 32.66
CA ARG A 286 21.13 -30.88 33.41
C ARG A 286 22.25 -31.38 32.49
N LEU A 287 21.91 -31.91 31.32
CA LEU A 287 22.91 -32.41 30.36
C LEU A 287 23.82 -31.29 29.84
N GLY A 288 23.29 -30.08 29.64
CA GLY A 288 24.08 -28.91 29.30
C GLY A 288 25.08 -28.56 30.40
N LEU A 289 24.60 -28.40 31.64
CA LEU A 289 25.44 -28.00 32.79
C LEU A 289 26.54 -28.99 33.16
N VAL A 290 26.37 -30.29 32.89
CA VAL A 290 27.38 -31.32 33.19
C VAL A 290 28.33 -31.58 32.03
N SER A 291 28.18 -30.87 30.91
CA SER A 291 29.08 -31.03 29.77
C SER A 291 30.49 -30.53 30.14
N PRO A 292 31.56 -31.32 29.89
CA PRO A 292 32.92 -30.86 30.13
C PRO A 292 33.23 -29.54 29.39
N ALA A 293 33.99 -28.65 30.02
CA ALA A 293 34.42 -27.41 29.40
C ALA A 293 35.15 -27.69 28.07
N GLY A 294 34.78 -26.96 27.00
CA GLY A 294 35.33 -27.16 25.66
C GLY A 294 34.83 -28.41 24.92
N SER A 295 33.85 -29.13 25.47
CA SER A 295 33.19 -30.24 24.78
C SER A 295 31.83 -29.80 24.22
N HIS A 296 31.53 -30.24 23.00
CA HIS A 296 30.29 -29.90 22.31
C HIS A 296 29.44 -31.16 22.11
N PRO A 297 28.11 -31.10 22.30
CA PRO A 297 27.24 -32.24 22.00
C PRO A 297 27.31 -32.60 20.51
N GLY A 298 27.76 -33.82 20.19
CA GLY A 298 27.71 -34.33 18.81
C GLY A 298 26.31 -34.82 18.40
N PRO A 299 26.09 -35.15 17.11
CA PRO A 299 24.78 -35.53 16.57
C PRO A 299 24.10 -36.66 17.33
N ALA A 300 24.85 -37.74 17.64
CA ALA A 300 24.33 -38.89 18.39
C ALA A 300 23.83 -38.51 19.79
N ASN A 301 24.47 -37.52 20.43
CA ASN A 301 24.07 -37.05 21.75
C ASN A 301 22.77 -36.25 21.69
N LEU A 302 22.58 -35.45 20.62
CA LEU A 302 21.41 -34.61 20.41
C LEU A 302 20.21 -35.43 19.94
N ASP A 303 20.41 -36.37 19.01
CA ASP A 303 19.37 -37.28 18.53
C ASP A 303 18.83 -38.20 19.64
N ALA A 304 19.67 -38.53 20.63
CA ALA A 304 19.24 -39.29 21.81
C ALA A 304 18.28 -38.52 22.74
N MET A 305 18.20 -37.18 22.64
CA MET A 305 17.34 -36.38 23.52
C MET A 305 15.87 -36.46 23.17
N GLN A 306 15.51 -36.60 21.89
CA GLN A 306 14.14 -36.82 21.43
C GLN A 306 14.08 -37.06 19.91
N SER A 307 13.28 -38.04 19.49
CA SER A 307 12.90 -38.25 18.10
C SER A 307 11.75 -37.31 17.71
N GLY A 308 12.02 -36.22 17.00
CA GLY A 308 10.96 -35.40 16.39
C GLY A 308 11.34 -33.97 16.05
N ARG A 309 10.56 -33.34 15.17
CA ARG A 309 10.70 -31.93 14.73
C ARG A 309 9.85 -30.95 15.57
N SER A 310 9.46 -31.36 16.77
CA SER A 310 8.55 -30.55 17.60
C SER A 310 9.26 -29.35 18.24
N GLY A 311 8.52 -28.29 18.57
CA GLY A 311 9.05 -27.12 19.27
C GLY A 311 9.68 -27.43 20.63
N LEU A 312 9.13 -28.41 21.35
CA LEU A 312 9.71 -28.88 22.61
C LEU A 312 11.11 -29.48 22.41
N ALA A 313 11.28 -30.27 21.34
CA ALA A 313 12.55 -30.92 21.04
C ALA A 313 13.61 -29.90 20.60
N ALA A 314 13.24 -28.98 19.70
CA ALA A 314 14.14 -27.92 19.23
C ALA A 314 14.62 -27.02 20.37
N LEU A 315 13.72 -26.59 21.26
CA LEU A 315 14.10 -25.80 22.44
C LEU A 315 15.00 -26.59 23.39
N ALA A 316 14.72 -27.88 23.62
CA ALA A 316 15.56 -28.72 24.47
C ALA A 316 17.00 -28.85 23.92
N ILE A 317 17.15 -29.05 22.61
CA ILE A 317 18.45 -29.11 21.94
C ILE A 317 19.17 -27.76 22.08
N ALA A 318 18.51 -26.66 21.71
CA ALA A 318 19.06 -25.32 21.81
C ALA A 318 19.56 -24.99 23.22
N MET A 319 18.77 -25.31 24.25
CA MET A 319 19.15 -25.10 25.66
C MET A 319 20.36 -25.91 26.07
N ARG A 320 20.41 -27.19 25.71
CA ARG A 320 21.55 -28.06 26.05
C ARG A 320 22.82 -27.54 25.39
N VAL A 321 22.75 -27.21 24.11
CA VAL A 321 23.90 -26.76 23.33
C VAL A 321 24.38 -25.40 23.83
N ALA A 322 23.48 -24.45 24.06
CA ALA A 322 23.82 -23.14 24.62
C ALA A 322 24.50 -23.24 25.99
N LEU A 323 24.04 -24.14 26.87
CA LEU A 323 24.69 -24.36 28.17
C LEU A 323 26.03 -25.08 28.05
N ALA A 324 26.18 -26.02 27.12
CA ALA A 324 27.43 -26.76 26.92
C ALA A 324 28.51 -25.91 26.25
N CYS A 325 28.11 -24.91 25.46
CA CYS A 325 28.96 -24.09 24.61
C CYS A 325 28.79 -22.60 24.93
N GLU A 326 28.54 -22.26 26.20
CA GLU A 326 28.13 -20.91 26.61
C GLU A 326 29.11 -19.83 26.12
N ASP A 327 30.41 -20.12 26.12
CA ASP A 327 31.48 -19.18 25.73
C ASP A 327 31.94 -19.31 24.26
N ASP A 328 31.37 -20.21 23.46
CA ASP A 328 31.73 -20.42 22.05
C ASP A 328 30.49 -20.42 21.16
N PHE A 329 30.08 -19.21 20.74
CA PHE A 329 28.91 -18.99 19.90
C PHE A 329 28.96 -19.81 18.60
N ALA A 330 30.12 -19.86 17.95
CA ALA A 330 30.26 -20.50 16.65
C ALA A 330 30.13 -22.03 16.77
N ALA A 331 30.76 -22.62 17.79
CA ALA A 331 30.63 -24.05 18.05
C ALA A 331 29.20 -24.41 18.51
N ALA A 332 28.57 -23.54 19.30
CA ALA A 332 27.19 -23.74 19.73
C ALA A 332 26.22 -23.79 18.54
N VAL A 333 26.27 -22.78 17.65
CA VAL A 333 25.39 -22.74 16.48
C VAL A 333 25.64 -23.93 15.55
N ARG A 334 26.90 -24.31 15.31
CA ARG A 334 27.23 -25.50 14.49
C ARG A 334 26.74 -26.80 15.12
N SER A 335 26.87 -26.96 16.44
CA SER A 335 26.38 -28.14 17.16
C SER A 335 24.85 -28.20 17.12
N ALA A 336 24.17 -27.07 17.29
CA ALA A 336 22.72 -26.97 17.23
C ALA A 336 22.16 -27.16 15.81
N SER A 337 22.98 -27.01 14.76
CA SER A 337 22.58 -27.28 13.37
C SER A 337 22.93 -28.70 12.89
N ASP A 338 23.55 -29.53 13.73
CA ASP A 338 24.06 -30.87 13.37
C ASP A 338 23.32 -31.99 14.13
N HIS A 339 22.07 -32.24 13.75
CA HIS A 339 21.23 -33.33 14.27
C HIS A 339 20.09 -33.69 13.29
N SER A 340 19.35 -34.77 13.56
CA SER A 340 18.32 -35.32 12.65
C SER A 340 16.94 -34.61 12.75
N GLY A 341 16.85 -33.52 13.51
CA GLY A 341 15.60 -32.83 13.85
C GLY A 341 15.34 -31.58 13.01
N ASP A 342 14.72 -30.57 13.63
CA ASP A 342 14.62 -29.22 13.05
C ASP A 342 15.86 -28.40 13.42
N THR A 343 16.89 -28.49 12.57
CA THR A 343 18.21 -27.87 12.78
C THR A 343 18.16 -26.36 12.68
N ALA A 344 17.35 -25.81 11.76
CA ALA A 344 17.19 -24.37 11.58
C ALA A 344 16.57 -23.71 12.82
N SER A 345 15.48 -24.27 13.35
CA SER A 345 14.87 -23.74 14.57
C SER A 345 15.78 -23.93 15.79
N SER A 346 16.47 -25.06 15.91
CA SER A 346 17.35 -25.32 17.06
C SER A 346 18.57 -24.38 17.07
N ALA A 347 19.19 -24.16 15.90
CA ALA A 347 20.30 -23.23 15.75
C ALA A 347 19.88 -21.77 15.96
N MET A 348 18.72 -21.35 15.43
CA MET A 348 18.14 -20.03 15.67
C MET A 348 17.88 -19.79 17.17
N LEU A 349 17.25 -20.74 17.86
CA LEU A 349 16.97 -20.65 19.29
C LEU A 349 18.27 -20.60 20.13
N CYS A 350 19.27 -21.41 19.77
CA CYS A 350 20.57 -21.39 20.42
C CYS A 350 21.26 -20.03 20.25
N GLY A 351 21.24 -19.49 19.04
CA GLY A 351 21.78 -18.17 18.73
C GLY A 351 21.05 -17.04 19.45
N GLN A 352 19.72 -17.09 19.58
CA GLN A 352 18.94 -16.12 20.36
C GLN A 352 19.36 -16.11 21.84
N LEU A 353 19.53 -17.30 22.45
CA LEU A 353 19.93 -17.42 23.85
C LEU A 353 21.34 -16.86 24.10
N LEU A 354 22.33 -17.26 23.29
CA LEU A 354 23.72 -16.83 23.46
C LEU A 354 23.93 -15.36 23.08
N GLY A 355 23.25 -14.90 22.03
CA GLY A 355 23.28 -13.50 21.62
C GLY A 355 22.67 -12.59 22.68
N ALA A 356 21.57 -12.99 23.34
CA ALA A 356 21.01 -12.23 24.46
C ALA A 356 21.90 -12.26 25.72
N LEU A 357 22.60 -13.37 25.95
CA LEU A 357 23.51 -13.52 27.07
C LEU A 357 24.74 -12.62 26.96
N HIS A 358 25.37 -12.59 25.79
CA HIS A 358 26.68 -11.96 25.60
C HIS A 358 26.67 -10.67 24.77
N GLY A 359 25.56 -10.36 24.11
CA GLY A 359 25.45 -9.27 23.16
C GLY A 359 26.04 -9.60 21.79
N PRO A 360 26.05 -8.63 20.85
CA PRO A 360 26.36 -8.88 19.45
C PRO A 360 27.83 -9.20 19.19
N THR A 361 28.74 -8.73 20.05
CA THR A 361 30.19 -8.96 19.87
C THR A 361 30.63 -10.39 20.16
N ALA A 362 29.76 -11.23 20.73
CA ALA A 362 30.03 -12.66 20.87
C ALA A 362 29.83 -13.42 19.55
N ILE A 363 29.16 -12.81 18.57
CA ILE A 363 28.96 -13.39 17.25
C ILE A 363 30.24 -13.12 16.45
N PRO A 364 30.89 -14.15 15.88
CA PRO A 364 32.07 -13.97 15.04
C PRO A 364 31.81 -12.99 13.90
N ALA A 365 32.76 -12.07 13.67
CA ALA A 365 32.63 -11.03 12.65
C ALA A 365 32.44 -11.62 11.25
N GLU A 366 33.08 -12.76 10.97
CA GLU A 366 32.99 -13.45 9.69
C GLU A 366 31.55 -13.89 9.40
N LEU A 367 30.82 -14.36 10.42
CA LEU A 367 29.42 -14.76 10.25
C LEU A 367 28.48 -13.56 10.07
N LEU A 368 28.80 -12.42 10.70
CA LEU A 368 28.04 -11.17 10.53
C LEU A 368 28.28 -10.55 9.15
N ASP A 369 29.49 -10.66 8.62
CA ASP A 369 29.85 -10.18 7.28
C ASP A 369 29.22 -11.05 6.18
N GLU A 370 29.06 -12.35 6.41
CA GLU A 370 28.36 -13.27 5.51
C GLU A 370 26.84 -13.08 5.53
N LEU A 371 26.26 -12.59 6.63
CA LEU A 371 24.81 -12.39 6.77
C LEU A 371 24.34 -11.12 6.02
N PRO A 372 23.56 -11.23 4.93
CA PRO A 372 23.19 -10.08 4.09
C PRO A 372 22.31 -9.03 4.77
N ILE A 373 21.62 -9.43 5.85
CA ILE A 373 20.61 -8.60 6.54
C ILE A 373 21.14 -7.96 7.84
N THR A 374 22.44 -8.03 8.13
CA THR A 374 23.02 -7.50 9.39
C THR A 374 22.61 -6.05 9.66
N ALA A 375 22.74 -5.15 8.69
CA ALA A 375 22.35 -3.74 8.85
C ALA A 375 20.84 -3.54 9.08
N LEU A 376 20.01 -4.41 8.48
CA LEU A 376 18.57 -4.39 8.66
C LEU A 376 18.20 -4.82 10.09
N VAL A 377 18.86 -5.87 10.61
CA VAL A 377 18.67 -6.33 11.99
C VAL A 377 19.17 -5.29 13.00
N GLU A 378 20.31 -4.65 12.74
CA GLU A 378 20.82 -3.54 13.56
C GLU A 378 19.79 -2.41 13.69
N ARG A 379 19.17 -2.03 12.56
CA ARG A 379 18.16 -0.96 12.54
C ARG A 379 16.93 -1.30 13.38
N ILE A 380 16.28 -2.44 13.12
CA ILE A 380 15.05 -2.80 13.84
C ILE A 380 15.30 -3.12 15.32
N ALA A 381 16.48 -3.64 15.67
CA ALA A 381 16.88 -3.80 17.06
C ALA A 381 17.03 -2.44 17.76
N GLY A 382 17.61 -1.45 17.08
CA GLY A 382 17.70 -0.07 17.55
C GLY A 382 16.33 0.55 17.77
N ASP A 383 15.42 0.37 16.80
CA ASP A 383 14.03 0.84 16.91
C ASP A 383 13.30 0.13 18.08
N ALA A 384 13.41 -1.19 18.20
CA ALA A 384 12.85 -1.92 19.33
C ALA A 384 13.39 -1.41 20.68
N ALA A 385 14.70 -1.16 20.76
CA ALA A 385 15.32 -0.61 21.96
C ALA A 385 14.87 0.82 22.27
N ALA A 386 14.56 1.63 21.26
CA ALA A 386 13.97 2.95 21.46
C ALA A 386 12.54 2.83 21.99
N GLU A 387 11.67 2.09 21.30
CA GLU A 387 10.24 1.99 21.61
C GLU A 387 9.94 1.30 22.94
N PHE A 388 10.59 0.16 23.19
CA PHE A 388 10.44 -0.58 24.44
C PHE A 388 11.41 -0.09 25.52
N GLY A 389 12.27 0.87 25.21
CA GLY A 389 13.21 1.46 26.16
C GLY A 389 12.64 2.65 26.93
N PRO A 390 13.47 3.28 27.77
CA PRO A 390 13.08 4.47 28.54
C PRO A 390 12.87 5.73 27.68
N TYR A 391 13.38 5.76 26.45
CA TYR A 391 13.37 6.95 25.58
C TYR A 391 12.75 6.61 24.21
N PRO A 392 11.42 6.48 24.13
CA PRO A 392 10.76 6.26 22.86
C PRO A 392 10.94 7.45 21.91
N ASP A 393 11.06 7.15 20.61
CA ASP A 393 11.08 8.17 19.56
C ASP A 393 9.62 8.57 19.24
N GLU A 394 9.31 9.85 19.42
CA GLU A 394 7.98 10.44 19.17
C GLU A 394 8.00 11.39 17.97
N SER A 395 9.03 11.30 17.13
CA SER A 395 9.12 12.13 15.92
C SER A 395 8.10 11.70 14.86
N ASP A 396 7.71 12.64 13.98
CA ASP A 396 6.90 12.32 12.79
C ASP A 396 7.55 11.23 11.92
N GLY A 397 8.89 11.17 11.91
CA GLY A 397 9.64 10.12 11.24
C GLY A 397 9.41 8.73 11.83
N TRP A 398 9.14 8.64 13.14
CA TRP A 398 8.76 7.40 13.81
C TRP A 398 7.38 6.92 13.38
N GLU A 399 6.38 7.81 13.38
CA GLU A 399 5.00 7.48 12.97
C GLU A 399 4.93 7.01 11.51
N LEU A 400 5.76 7.58 10.64
CA LEU A 400 5.91 7.13 9.25
C LEU A 400 6.52 5.73 9.15
N ARG A 401 7.53 5.41 9.97
CA ARG A 401 8.17 4.07 9.98
C ARG A 401 7.26 3.01 10.60
N TYR A 402 6.54 3.34 11.67
CA TYR A 402 5.72 2.43 12.46
C TYR A 402 4.27 2.94 12.62
N PRO A 403 3.47 2.95 11.53
CA PRO A 403 2.10 3.43 11.61
C PRO A 403 1.25 2.49 12.50
N THR A 404 0.62 3.09 13.51
CA THR A 404 -0.18 2.45 14.58
C THR A 404 -1.65 2.34 14.25
N THR A 405 -2.13 3.17 13.35
CA THR A 405 -3.45 3.04 12.74
C THR A 405 -3.28 2.48 11.33
N ASP A 406 -4.20 1.62 10.89
CA ASP A 406 -4.28 1.15 9.50
C ASP A 406 -4.64 2.27 8.49
N THR A 407 -4.58 3.51 8.94
CA THR A 407 -4.21 4.63 8.10
C THR A 407 -2.76 4.45 7.65
N ALA A 408 -2.53 3.72 6.55
CA ALA A 408 -1.29 3.91 5.77
C ALA A 408 -0.94 5.41 5.72
N GLU A 409 0.35 5.74 5.82
CA GLU A 409 0.95 7.08 5.89
C GLU A 409 -0.01 8.22 5.47
N PRO A 410 -0.30 9.20 6.34
CA PRO A 410 -0.78 10.48 5.87
C PRO A 410 0.33 11.07 5.00
N ALA A 411 0.04 11.33 3.73
CA ALA A 411 0.81 12.32 2.99
C ALA A 411 0.80 13.64 3.81
N PRO A 412 1.86 14.46 3.75
CA PRO A 412 1.94 15.73 4.47
C PRO A 412 0.62 16.48 4.35
N SER A 413 0.14 17.01 5.49
CA SER A 413 -1.18 17.60 5.63
C SER A 413 -1.51 18.51 4.47
N THR A 414 -2.48 18.13 3.66
CA THR A 414 -3.07 19.03 2.69
C THR A 414 -4.38 19.51 3.24
N THR A 415 -4.26 20.29 4.30
CA THR A 415 -5.38 20.76 5.10
C THR A 415 -6.29 21.76 4.36
N ASP A 416 -6.04 22.04 3.08
CA ASP A 416 -6.79 23.04 2.30
C ASP A 416 -7.45 22.55 1.00
N TYR A 417 -7.35 21.28 0.59
CA TYR A 417 -8.09 20.81 -0.59
C TYR A 417 -8.90 19.53 -0.33
N ARG A 418 -10.22 19.60 -0.55
CA ARG A 418 -11.13 18.46 -0.57
C ARG A 418 -11.35 18.03 -2.02
N THR A 419 -10.88 16.86 -2.40
CA THR A 419 -11.15 16.27 -3.71
C THR A 419 -12.52 15.57 -3.71
N GLY A 420 -13.02 15.21 -4.90
CA GLY A 420 -14.28 14.50 -5.06
C GLY A 420 -14.32 13.12 -4.38
N LEU A 421 -13.17 12.57 -3.97
CA LEU A 421 -13.09 11.28 -3.29
C LEU A 421 -12.71 11.39 -1.79
N THR A 422 -12.05 12.48 -1.35
CA THR A 422 -11.68 12.65 0.07
C THR A 422 -12.85 13.09 0.96
N ALA A 423 -13.94 13.58 0.37
CA ALA A 423 -15.12 14.04 1.10
C ALA A 423 -16.25 13.00 1.21
N VAL A 424 -16.09 11.80 0.62
CA VAL A 424 -17.19 10.84 0.49
C VAL A 424 -17.10 9.72 1.56
N PRO A 425 -18.20 9.42 2.30
CA PRO A 425 -18.19 8.46 3.40
C PRO A 425 -17.84 6.99 3.05
N ARG A 426 -17.87 6.62 1.76
CA ARG A 426 -17.67 5.23 1.27
C ARG A 426 -16.67 5.18 0.11
N LEU A 427 -15.43 5.56 0.38
CA LEU A 427 -14.36 5.69 -0.62
C LEU A 427 -14.25 4.49 -1.58
N ALA A 428 -14.30 3.24 -1.09
CA ALA A 428 -14.23 2.05 -1.95
C ALA A 428 -15.38 1.98 -2.99
N ALA A 429 -16.59 2.35 -2.58
CA ALA A 429 -17.74 2.40 -3.50
C ALA A 429 -17.59 3.53 -4.52
N SER A 430 -17.10 4.71 -4.11
CA SER A 430 -16.84 5.83 -5.04
C SER A 430 -15.75 5.49 -6.06
N ARG A 431 -14.72 4.74 -5.66
CA ARG A 431 -13.67 4.25 -6.56
C ARG A 431 -14.22 3.31 -7.62
N ASP A 432 -15.02 2.32 -7.19
CA ASP A 432 -15.71 1.36 -8.08
C ASP A 432 -16.67 2.07 -9.05
N ARG A 433 -17.40 3.10 -8.58
CA ARG A 433 -18.28 3.95 -9.40
C ARG A 433 -17.52 4.79 -10.41
N PHE A 434 -16.37 5.36 -10.05
CA PHE A 434 -15.56 6.12 -11.00
C PHE A 434 -14.98 5.23 -12.09
N LEU A 435 -14.42 4.07 -11.73
CA LEU A 435 -13.99 3.07 -12.69
C LEU A 435 -15.15 2.64 -13.59
N GLY A 436 -16.35 2.44 -13.00
CA GLY A 436 -17.57 2.11 -13.73
C GLY A 436 -17.94 3.20 -14.74
N ALA A 437 -17.83 4.48 -14.38
CA ALA A 437 -18.10 5.60 -15.28
C ALA A 437 -17.16 5.61 -16.50
N VAL A 438 -15.85 5.40 -16.26
CA VAL A 438 -14.84 5.37 -17.32
C VAL A 438 -15.01 4.14 -18.23
N LEU A 439 -15.16 2.94 -17.66
CA LEU A 439 -15.39 1.72 -18.43
C LEU A 439 -16.72 1.76 -19.18
N GLY A 440 -17.78 2.26 -18.53
CA GLY A 440 -19.09 2.39 -19.14
C GLY A 440 -19.08 3.36 -20.33
N CYS A 441 -18.35 4.47 -20.24
CA CYS A 441 -18.10 5.34 -21.39
C CYS A 441 -17.48 4.57 -22.55
N ALA A 442 -16.40 3.82 -22.29
CA ALA A 442 -15.69 3.06 -23.31
C ALA A 442 -16.57 1.97 -23.95
N VAL A 443 -17.32 1.24 -23.14
CA VAL A 443 -18.27 0.22 -23.60
C VAL A 443 -19.35 0.83 -24.48
N GLY A 444 -19.96 1.93 -24.02
CA GLY A 444 -21.06 2.59 -24.72
C GLY A 444 -20.63 3.23 -26.04
N GLU A 445 -19.46 3.86 -26.07
CA GLU A 445 -18.88 4.37 -27.32
C GLU A 445 -18.60 3.23 -28.30
N ALA A 446 -17.91 2.17 -27.83
CA ALA A 446 -17.57 1.01 -28.65
C ALA A 446 -18.81 0.33 -29.25
N LEU A 447 -19.91 0.26 -28.49
CA LEU A 447 -21.17 -0.27 -28.99
C LEU A 447 -21.78 0.66 -30.04
N GLY A 448 -21.77 1.98 -29.83
CA GLY A 448 -22.43 2.93 -30.72
C GLY A 448 -21.68 3.23 -32.02
N ILE A 449 -20.36 3.03 -32.08
CA ILE A 449 -19.53 3.37 -33.27
C ILE A 449 -20.04 2.77 -34.59
N PRO A 450 -20.41 1.49 -34.70
CA PRO A 450 -20.85 0.89 -35.96
C PRO A 450 -22.12 1.52 -36.55
N VAL A 451 -22.89 2.25 -35.72
CA VAL A 451 -24.19 2.84 -36.07
C VAL A 451 -24.22 4.37 -35.96
N ALA A 452 -23.10 5.03 -35.59
CA ALA A 452 -23.05 6.44 -35.20
C ALA A 452 -23.32 7.47 -36.33
N ALA A 453 -23.60 7.02 -37.55
CA ALA A 453 -23.98 7.85 -38.68
C ALA A 453 -25.23 7.35 -39.41
N ASP A 454 -25.86 6.30 -38.89
CA ASP A 454 -26.99 5.64 -39.53
C ASP A 454 -28.32 6.18 -39.00
N SER A 455 -29.33 6.19 -39.86
CA SER A 455 -30.73 6.37 -39.45
C SER A 455 -31.26 5.13 -38.74
N TRP A 456 -32.31 5.28 -37.92
CA TRP A 456 -32.94 4.12 -37.29
C TRP A 456 -33.35 3.04 -38.31
N ASP A 457 -33.83 3.43 -39.50
CA ASP A 457 -34.19 2.48 -40.55
C ASP A 457 -33.00 1.65 -41.05
N GLU A 458 -31.82 2.27 -41.18
CA GLU A 458 -30.58 1.59 -41.56
C GLU A 458 -30.03 0.68 -40.44
N ILE A 459 -30.15 1.12 -39.19
CA ILE A 459 -29.81 0.30 -38.02
C ILE A 459 -30.71 -0.94 -37.97
N ARG A 460 -32.02 -0.74 -38.06
CA ARG A 460 -33.02 -1.82 -38.07
C ARG A 460 -32.84 -2.78 -39.24
N SER A 461 -32.52 -2.25 -40.42
CA SER A 461 -32.25 -3.05 -41.63
C SER A 461 -31.04 -3.97 -41.45
N ARG A 462 -29.96 -3.48 -40.83
CA ARG A 462 -28.70 -4.25 -40.66
C ARG A 462 -28.70 -5.17 -39.44
N HIS A 463 -29.40 -4.79 -38.36
CA HIS A 463 -29.30 -5.48 -37.06
C HIS A 463 -30.61 -6.12 -36.59
N GLY A 464 -31.72 -5.93 -37.32
CA GLY A 464 -33.03 -6.48 -37.00
C GLY A 464 -33.90 -5.54 -36.16
N ALA A 465 -35.08 -6.01 -35.78
CA ALA A 465 -36.10 -5.20 -35.09
C ALA A 465 -35.64 -4.66 -33.72
N GLU A 466 -34.80 -5.42 -33.00
CA GLU A 466 -34.22 -5.03 -31.71
C GLU A 466 -33.01 -4.09 -31.85
N GLY A 467 -32.56 -3.82 -33.08
CA GLY A 467 -31.37 -3.04 -33.36
C GLY A 467 -30.09 -3.70 -32.82
N LEU A 468 -29.11 -2.87 -32.47
CA LEU A 468 -27.82 -3.30 -31.96
C LEU A 468 -27.91 -3.70 -30.48
N THR A 469 -27.52 -4.93 -30.17
CA THR A 469 -27.58 -5.53 -28.82
C THR A 469 -26.22 -6.06 -28.32
N GLY A 470 -25.19 -5.97 -29.16
CA GLY A 470 -23.83 -6.45 -28.90
C GLY A 470 -22.83 -5.83 -29.86
N TYR A 471 -21.53 -6.05 -29.63
CA TYR A 471 -20.50 -5.55 -30.54
C TYR A 471 -20.61 -6.18 -31.94
N VAL A 472 -20.33 -5.38 -32.97
CA VAL A 472 -20.25 -5.85 -34.35
C VAL A 472 -18.84 -6.42 -34.59
N PRO A 473 -18.68 -7.70 -34.95
CA PRO A 473 -17.37 -8.29 -35.21
C PRO A 473 -16.74 -7.74 -36.50
N ALA A 474 -16.00 -6.63 -36.37
CA ALA A 474 -15.31 -5.95 -37.49
C ALA A 474 -13.76 -5.96 -37.32
N GLY A 475 -13.26 -6.77 -36.39
CA GLY A 475 -11.84 -6.91 -36.02
C GLY A 475 -11.71 -7.43 -34.58
N HIS A 476 -10.50 -7.78 -34.14
CA HIS A 476 -10.24 -8.15 -32.74
C HIS A 476 -9.43 -7.04 -32.04
N PRO A 477 -9.86 -6.57 -30.86
CA PRO A 477 -11.09 -6.95 -30.15
C PRO A 477 -12.33 -6.27 -30.76
N SER A 478 -13.53 -6.83 -30.57
CA SER A 478 -14.76 -6.34 -31.21
C SER A 478 -15.22 -4.98 -30.67
N GLY A 479 -15.00 -4.70 -29.39
CA GLY A 479 -15.29 -3.43 -28.73
C GLY A 479 -14.21 -2.38 -28.99
N ARG A 480 -14.10 -1.90 -30.23
CA ARG A 480 -13.09 -0.89 -30.61
C ARG A 480 -13.44 0.49 -30.07
N LEU A 481 -12.47 1.19 -29.50
CA LEU A 481 -12.68 2.52 -28.94
C LEU A 481 -12.76 3.60 -30.02
N GLY A 482 -13.45 4.71 -29.73
CA GLY A 482 -13.47 5.89 -30.59
C GLY A 482 -12.63 7.02 -30.02
N SER A 483 -12.80 8.22 -30.59
CA SER A 483 -12.07 9.41 -30.16
C SER A 483 -12.54 9.93 -28.80
N ASP A 484 -13.80 9.71 -28.41
CA ASP A 484 -14.33 10.23 -27.15
C ASP A 484 -13.66 9.52 -25.98
N THR A 485 -13.49 8.19 -26.03
CA THR A 485 -12.75 7.45 -25.00
C THR A 485 -11.27 7.80 -25.00
N GLN A 486 -10.61 7.88 -26.16
CA GLN A 486 -9.19 8.29 -26.20
C GLN A 486 -8.98 9.66 -25.56
N LEU A 487 -9.80 10.64 -25.92
CA LEU A 487 -9.72 11.98 -25.36
C LEU A 487 -10.10 12.00 -23.87
N LEU A 488 -11.07 11.19 -23.43
CA LEU A 488 -11.38 11.02 -22.00
C LEU A 488 -10.17 10.47 -21.23
N LEU A 489 -9.42 9.51 -21.78
CA LEU A 489 -8.21 9.00 -21.15
C LEU A 489 -7.13 10.09 -21.06
N PHE A 490 -6.93 10.88 -22.11
CA PHE A 490 -6.00 12.01 -22.03
C PHE A 490 -6.49 13.14 -21.10
N SER A 491 -7.79 13.40 -21.02
CA SER A 491 -8.37 14.28 -20.01
C SER A 491 -8.04 13.77 -18.61
N LEU A 492 -8.20 12.47 -18.36
CA LEU A 492 -7.91 11.85 -17.07
C LEU A 492 -6.42 11.93 -16.72
N GLU A 493 -5.52 11.66 -17.66
CA GLU A 493 -4.07 11.86 -17.48
C GLU A 493 -3.75 13.33 -17.15
N GLY A 494 -4.33 14.27 -17.88
CA GLY A 494 -4.18 15.70 -17.63
C GLY A 494 -4.67 16.12 -16.25
N THR A 495 -5.82 15.59 -15.82
CA THR A 495 -6.40 15.85 -14.50
C THR A 495 -5.55 15.24 -13.37
N ILE A 496 -4.98 14.04 -13.55
CA ILE A 496 -4.00 13.46 -12.62
C ILE A 496 -2.79 14.38 -12.48
N ARG A 497 -2.17 14.78 -13.59
CA ARG A 497 -1.00 15.67 -13.56
C ARG A 497 -1.32 17.04 -12.96
N ALA A 498 -2.50 17.57 -13.24
CA ALA A 498 -2.98 18.80 -12.62
C ALA A 498 -3.09 18.67 -11.10
N ASN A 499 -3.58 17.53 -10.59
CA ASN A 499 -3.66 17.32 -9.15
C ASN A 499 -2.29 17.12 -8.52
N ILE A 500 -1.38 16.40 -9.17
CA ILE A 500 0.02 16.33 -8.72
C ILE A 500 0.58 17.74 -8.58
N SER A 501 0.42 18.57 -9.61
CA SER A 501 0.86 19.97 -9.58
C SER A 501 0.10 20.80 -8.53
N ARG A 502 -1.20 20.58 -8.33
CA ARG A 502 -1.98 21.24 -7.27
C ARG A 502 -1.39 21.00 -5.90
N ARG A 503 -0.98 19.76 -5.62
CA ARG A 503 -0.38 19.36 -4.34
C ARG A 503 1.05 19.85 -4.15
N THR A 504 1.82 20.00 -5.23
CA THR A 504 3.23 20.40 -5.14
C THR A 504 3.47 21.91 -5.31
N THR A 505 2.67 22.59 -6.12
CA THR A 505 2.88 24.00 -6.52
C THR A 505 1.64 24.89 -6.34
N GLY A 506 0.50 24.35 -5.90
CA GLY A 506 -0.72 25.12 -5.67
C GLY A 506 -1.53 25.44 -6.93
N THR A 507 -1.40 24.65 -8.00
CA THR A 507 -2.23 24.78 -9.22
C THR A 507 -3.73 24.75 -8.92
N ALA A 508 -4.45 25.83 -9.22
CA ALA A 508 -5.89 25.94 -8.99
C ALA A 508 -6.78 25.53 -10.18
N ASP A 509 -6.23 25.52 -11.41
CA ASP A 509 -6.98 25.20 -12.63
C ASP A 509 -6.31 24.05 -13.40
N PRO A 510 -7.03 22.93 -13.66
CA PRO A 510 -6.46 21.79 -14.36
C PRO A 510 -6.36 21.97 -15.89
N THR A 511 -7.01 22.97 -16.48
CA THR A 511 -7.17 23.12 -17.93
C THR A 511 -5.87 23.15 -18.70
N ARG A 512 -4.81 23.79 -18.18
CA ARG A 512 -3.50 23.82 -18.85
C ARG A 512 -2.87 22.43 -18.97
N HIS A 513 -3.00 21.60 -17.94
CA HIS A 513 -2.48 20.23 -17.93
C HIS A 513 -3.31 19.33 -18.86
N ILE A 514 -4.63 19.53 -18.90
CA ILE A 514 -5.54 18.85 -19.82
C ILE A 514 -5.25 19.26 -21.27
N GLN A 515 -5.01 20.54 -21.54
CA GLN A 515 -4.61 21.04 -22.86
C GLN A 515 -3.29 20.41 -23.32
N HIS A 516 -2.31 20.27 -22.41
CA HIS A 516 -1.06 19.56 -22.71
C HIS A 516 -1.31 18.07 -23.03
N ALA A 517 -2.19 17.41 -22.28
CA ALA A 517 -2.59 16.03 -22.58
C ALA A 517 -3.27 15.89 -23.94
N TYR A 518 -4.09 16.86 -24.36
CA TYR A 518 -4.66 16.87 -25.71
C TYR A 518 -3.60 17.04 -26.80
N GLN A 519 -2.48 17.70 -26.53
CA GLN A 519 -1.37 17.73 -27.49
C GLN A 519 -0.62 16.41 -27.56
N ARG A 520 -0.51 15.66 -26.45
CA ARG A 520 -0.02 14.27 -26.50
C ARG A 520 -0.97 13.37 -27.29
N TRP A 521 -2.28 13.53 -27.12
CA TRP A 521 -3.27 12.84 -27.95
C TRP A 521 -3.13 13.23 -29.44
N LEU A 522 -3.00 14.51 -29.76
CA LEU A 522 -2.83 14.98 -31.13
C LEU A 522 -1.57 14.38 -31.77
N HIS A 523 -0.51 14.19 -30.98
CA HIS A 523 0.68 13.46 -31.41
C HIS A 523 0.39 11.99 -31.75
N THR A 524 -0.44 11.29 -30.96
CA THR A 524 -0.83 9.91 -31.30
C THR A 524 -1.66 9.84 -32.58
N GLN A 525 -2.28 10.93 -33.01
CA GLN A 525 -2.94 11.05 -34.33
C GLN A 525 -1.97 11.33 -35.49
N HIS A 526 -0.70 10.90 -35.36
CA HIS A 526 0.37 11.00 -36.35
C HIS A 526 0.87 12.41 -36.70
N LEU A 527 0.60 13.42 -35.86
CA LEU A 527 1.35 14.67 -35.92
C LEU A 527 2.67 14.50 -35.17
N SER A 528 3.80 14.93 -35.75
CA SER A 528 5.08 14.92 -35.02
C SER A 528 4.97 15.80 -33.77
N TRP A 529 5.65 15.42 -32.68
CA TRP A 529 5.57 16.17 -31.43
C TRP A 529 5.88 17.68 -31.59
N PRO A 530 6.91 18.11 -32.35
CA PRO A 530 7.13 19.53 -32.63
C PRO A 530 5.98 20.26 -33.33
N ARG A 531 5.09 19.54 -34.02
CA ARG A 531 3.89 20.09 -34.68
C ARG A 531 2.63 20.00 -33.82
N ALA A 532 2.64 19.18 -32.78
CA ALA A 532 1.50 18.99 -31.87
C ALA A 532 1.67 19.78 -30.56
N ALA A 533 2.88 19.85 -30.00
CA ALA A 533 3.13 20.36 -28.66
C ALA A 533 2.76 21.84 -28.44
N GLY A 534 2.82 22.68 -29.48
CA GLY A 534 2.61 24.12 -29.33
C GLY A 534 3.57 24.76 -28.34
N GLU A 535 3.04 25.56 -27.42
CA GLU A 535 3.85 26.23 -26.39
C GLU A 535 4.57 25.26 -25.44
N PHE A 536 4.06 24.03 -25.29
CA PHE A 536 4.64 23.03 -24.38
C PHE A 536 6.00 22.50 -24.87
N LEU A 537 6.33 22.67 -26.15
CA LEU A 537 7.57 22.16 -26.74
C LEU A 537 8.84 22.65 -26.01
N ARG A 538 8.80 23.86 -25.44
CA ARG A 538 9.94 24.44 -24.71
C ARG A 538 10.23 23.72 -23.39
N GLY A 539 9.19 23.32 -22.66
CA GLY A 539 9.31 22.62 -21.38
C GLY A 539 9.40 21.10 -21.54
N THR A 540 8.82 20.57 -22.61
CA THR A 540 8.69 19.14 -22.88
C THR A 540 9.13 18.87 -24.33
N PRO A 541 10.44 18.68 -24.59
CA PRO A 541 10.98 18.52 -25.95
C PRO A 541 10.53 17.26 -26.69
N GLU A 542 10.07 16.24 -25.96
CA GLU A 542 9.56 14.96 -26.45
C GLU A 542 8.27 14.60 -25.70
N PRO A 543 7.32 13.86 -26.31
CA PRO A 543 6.09 13.49 -25.62
C PRO A 543 6.38 12.54 -24.46
N ASP A 544 5.89 12.85 -23.27
CA ASP A 544 6.20 12.14 -22.03
C ASP A 544 4.99 11.45 -21.38
N GLY A 545 5.26 10.63 -20.37
CA GLY A 545 4.26 9.83 -19.66
C GLY A 545 3.94 8.49 -20.33
N TRP A 546 3.29 7.61 -19.58
CA TRP A 546 3.09 6.22 -20.00
C TRP A 546 1.92 6.04 -20.98
N LEU A 547 0.92 6.94 -20.96
CA LEU A 547 -0.26 6.83 -21.81
C LEU A 547 0.09 7.05 -23.28
N VAL A 548 0.92 8.06 -23.58
CA VAL A 548 1.36 8.35 -24.97
C VAL A 548 2.22 7.23 -25.56
N GLN A 549 2.74 6.31 -24.75
CA GLN A 549 3.51 5.14 -25.21
C GLN A 549 2.61 3.97 -25.66
N GLN A 550 1.31 4.02 -25.39
CA GLN A 550 0.39 2.94 -25.77
C GLN A 550 0.18 2.92 -27.29
N ARG A 551 0.78 1.93 -27.97
CA ARG A 551 0.74 1.83 -29.45
C ARG A 551 -0.69 1.79 -30.02
N ALA A 552 -1.65 1.23 -29.29
CA ALA A 552 -3.05 1.20 -29.71
C ALA A 552 -3.70 2.60 -29.80
N LEU A 553 -3.20 3.59 -29.05
CA LEU A 553 -3.67 4.98 -29.12
C LEU A 553 -3.20 5.71 -30.38
N PHE A 554 -2.26 5.14 -31.14
CA PHE A 554 -1.85 5.64 -32.46
C PHE A 554 -2.79 5.19 -33.58
N GLN A 555 -3.81 4.37 -33.30
CA GLN A 555 -4.88 4.17 -34.27
C GLN A 555 -5.65 5.47 -34.41
N THR A 556 -5.53 6.09 -35.60
CA THR A 556 -6.26 7.32 -35.94
C THR A 556 -7.75 7.05 -35.82
N ARG A 557 -8.43 7.80 -34.96
CA ARG A 557 -9.90 7.77 -34.87
C ARG A 557 -10.48 8.89 -35.74
N ASN A 558 -11.80 9.05 -35.77
CA ASN A 558 -12.46 10.12 -36.51
C ASN A 558 -12.90 11.26 -35.56
N PRO A 559 -11.94 11.99 -34.94
CA PRO A 559 -12.29 13.10 -34.06
C PRO A 559 -13.01 14.19 -34.85
N GLY A 560 -14.06 14.77 -34.27
CA GLY A 560 -14.83 15.83 -34.92
C GLY A 560 -13.96 16.98 -35.42
N ARG A 561 -14.31 17.58 -36.57
CA ARG A 561 -13.52 18.63 -37.26
C ARG A 561 -13.12 19.80 -36.35
N THR A 562 -14.02 20.22 -35.46
CA THR A 562 -13.77 21.29 -34.49
C THR A 562 -12.58 20.96 -33.58
N MET A 563 -12.49 19.73 -33.08
CA MET A 563 -11.42 19.26 -32.21
C MET A 563 -10.06 19.39 -32.89
N MET A 564 -9.92 18.78 -34.08
CA MET A 564 -8.66 18.80 -34.82
C MET A 564 -8.25 20.23 -35.17
N ARG A 565 -9.18 21.05 -35.65
CA ARG A 565 -8.89 22.44 -36.02
C ARG A 565 -8.39 23.26 -34.83
N THR A 566 -9.05 23.14 -33.67
CA THR A 566 -8.71 23.94 -32.48
C THR A 566 -7.37 23.52 -31.87
N LEU A 567 -7.11 22.21 -31.72
CA LEU A 567 -5.83 21.73 -31.19
C LEU A 567 -4.66 22.05 -32.12
N ILE A 568 -4.84 21.95 -33.44
CA ILE A 568 -3.81 22.34 -34.43
C ILE A 568 -3.58 23.86 -34.43
N ALA A 569 -4.64 24.67 -34.33
CA ALA A 569 -4.50 26.13 -34.26
C ALA A 569 -3.73 26.57 -33.01
N PHE A 570 -4.01 25.94 -31.86
CA PHE A 570 -3.21 26.10 -30.63
C PHE A 570 -1.75 25.69 -30.86
N ALA A 571 -1.52 24.50 -31.43
CA ALA A 571 -0.16 23.99 -31.66
C ALA A 571 0.67 24.89 -32.58
N LYS A 572 0.03 25.60 -33.51
CA LYS A 572 0.67 26.58 -34.40
C LYS A 572 0.85 27.98 -33.78
N GLY A 573 0.38 28.20 -32.55
CA GLY A 573 0.35 29.53 -31.92
C GLY A 573 -0.61 30.50 -32.63
N GLN A 574 -1.55 30.00 -33.43
CA GLN A 574 -2.53 30.81 -34.15
C GLN A 574 -3.71 31.21 -33.27
N GLN A 575 -3.92 30.48 -32.17
CA GLN A 575 -4.99 30.71 -31.23
C GLN A 575 -4.53 30.35 -29.82
N PRO A 576 -4.88 31.14 -28.79
CA PRO A 576 -4.60 30.75 -27.40
C PRO A 576 -5.48 29.56 -26.96
N MET A 577 -5.18 29.04 -25.77
CA MET A 577 -6.04 28.07 -25.11
C MET A 577 -7.45 28.64 -24.91
N GLY A 578 -8.48 27.88 -25.26
CA GLY A 578 -9.88 28.35 -25.14
C GLY A 578 -10.36 28.40 -23.69
N THR A 579 -11.11 29.45 -23.34
CA THR A 579 -11.81 29.58 -22.04
C THR A 579 -13.30 29.87 -22.26
N PRO A 580 -14.16 29.77 -21.24
CA PRO A 580 -15.56 30.18 -21.35
C PRO A 580 -15.74 31.65 -21.80
N GLU A 581 -14.84 32.54 -21.39
CA GLU A 581 -14.82 33.97 -21.71
C GLU A 581 -14.21 34.23 -23.09
N GLN A 582 -13.22 33.42 -23.49
CA GLN A 582 -12.53 33.51 -24.78
C GLN A 582 -12.56 32.14 -25.49
N PRO A 583 -13.72 31.78 -26.06
CA PRO A 583 -13.94 30.44 -26.59
C PRO A 583 -13.07 30.14 -27.81
N ALA A 584 -12.51 28.93 -27.85
CA ALA A 584 -11.70 28.46 -28.98
C ALA A 584 -12.50 28.22 -30.27
N SER A 585 -13.82 28.04 -30.16
CA SER A 585 -14.77 27.91 -31.27
C SER A 585 -16.20 28.10 -30.77
N ASP A 586 -17.16 28.30 -31.67
CA ASP A 586 -18.59 28.36 -31.33
C ASP A 586 -19.35 27.04 -31.62
N SER A 587 -18.68 25.90 -31.48
CA SER A 587 -19.25 24.58 -31.79
C SER A 587 -20.13 24.03 -30.65
N PRO A 588 -21.41 23.68 -30.89
CA PRO A 588 -22.28 23.00 -29.92
C PRO A 588 -22.07 21.47 -29.87
N GLY A 589 -21.12 20.94 -30.63
CA GLY A 589 -20.94 19.50 -30.87
C GLY A 589 -20.69 18.64 -29.62
N SER A 590 -21.15 17.40 -29.67
CA SER A 590 -21.16 16.46 -28.53
C SER A 590 -19.81 15.86 -28.15
N SER A 591 -18.83 15.79 -29.06
CA SER A 591 -17.48 15.25 -28.81
C SER A 591 -16.72 15.90 -27.63
N ALA A 592 -17.23 17.02 -27.11
CA ALA A 592 -16.67 17.67 -25.95
C ALA A 592 -17.04 17.03 -24.61
N ILE A 593 -18.17 16.32 -24.53
CA ILE A 593 -18.88 16.06 -23.28
C ILE A 593 -18.15 15.06 -22.37
N MET A 594 -17.67 13.94 -22.93
CA MET A 594 -17.06 12.86 -22.15
C MET A 594 -15.76 13.28 -21.47
N ARG A 595 -15.06 14.24 -22.06
CA ARG A 595 -13.80 14.80 -21.52
C ARG A 595 -13.97 15.49 -20.17
N ALA A 596 -15.20 15.82 -19.77
CA ALA A 596 -15.49 16.42 -18.48
C ALA A 596 -15.69 15.37 -17.35
N VAL A 597 -15.82 14.07 -17.66
CA VAL A 597 -15.98 13.02 -16.63
C VAL A 597 -14.87 13.06 -15.56
N PRO A 598 -13.57 13.24 -15.90
CA PRO A 598 -12.51 13.38 -14.90
C PRO A 598 -12.67 14.57 -13.93
N ALA A 599 -13.41 15.62 -14.32
CA ALA A 599 -13.64 16.78 -13.46
C ALA A 599 -14.41 16.40 -12.18
N ALA A 600 -15.16 15.30 -12.19
CA ALA A 600 -15.84 14.77 -11.01
C ALA A 600 -14.89 14.41 -9.85
N LEU A 601 -13.60 14.20 -10.13
CA LEU A 601 -12.58 13.94 -9.10
C LEU A 601 -11.98 15.23 -8.53
N TRP A 602 -12.08 16.35 -9.24
CA TRP A 602 -11.30 17.55 -8.97
C TRP A 602 -11.59 18.16 -7.60
N SER A 603 -12.86 18.23 -7.21
CA SER A 603 -13.31 18.89 -5.99
C SER A 603 -14.47 18.16 -5.33
N SER A 604 -14.61 18.32 -4.02
CA SER A 604 -15.82 17.92 -3.29
C SER A 604 -16.97 18.90 -3.47
N ASP A 605 -16.70 20.12 -3.94
CA ASP A 605 -17.73 21.11 -4.27
C ASP A 605 -18.29 20.82 -5.68
N PRO A 606 -19.58 20.42 -5.79
CA PRO A 606 -20.21 20.16 -7.08
C PRO A 606 -20.22 21.37 -8.02
N ALA A 607 -20.23 22.61 -7.50
CA ALA A 607 -20.18 23.81 -8.32
C ALA A 607 -18.80 23.99 -8.98
N GLU A 608 -17.72 23.72 -8.25
CA GLU A 608 -16.36 23.72 -8.80
C GLU A 608 -16.18 22.60 -9.84
N VAL A 609 -16.74 21.41 -9.59
CA VAL A 609 -16.77 20.29 -10.55
C VAL A 609 -17.46 20.70 -11.85
N PHE A 610 -18.65 21.31 -11.75
CA PHE A 610 -19.41 21.80 -12.90
C PHE A 610 -18.58 22.80 -13.72
N ASP A 611 -17.93 23.76 -13.05
CA ASP A 611 -17.15 24.79 -13.70
C ASP A 611 -15.88 24.24 -14.37
N VAL A 612 -15.17 23.31 -13.74
CA VAL A 612 -14.03 22.60 -14.37
C VAL A 612 -14.50 21.81 -15.60
N GLY A 613 -15.67 21.17 -15.55
CA GLY A 613 -16.28 20.51 -16.69
C GLY A 613 -16.56 21.47 -17.86
N MET A 614 -17.14 22.64 -17.57
CA MET A 614 -17.36 23.69 -18.57
C MET A 614 -16.05 24.19 -19.19
N ARG A 615 -15.05 24.50 -18.36
CA ARG A 615 -13.74 25.00 -18.79
C ARG A 615 -13.00 23.97 -19.64
N THR A 616 -13.10 22.69 -19.29
CA THR A 616 -12.51 21.58 -20.06
C THR A 616 -13.11 21.47 -21.47
N ALA A 617 -14.42 21.65 -21.61
CA ALA A 617 -15.06 21.70 -22.93
C ALA A 617 -14.61 22.94 -23.74
N ALA A 618 -14.50 24.10 -23.08
CA ALA A 618 -14.16 25.39 -23.67
C ALA A 618 -12.81 25.41 -24.40
N LEU A 619 -11.88 24.53 -24.01
CA LEU A 619 -10.60 24.30 -24.68
C LEU A 619 -10.74 24.10 -26.20
N THR A 620 -11.90 23.60 -26.65
CA THR A 620 -12.16 23.33 -28.07
C THR A 620 -13.58 23.69 -28.53
N HIS A 621 -14.57 23.62 -27.63
CA HIS A 621 -16.00 23.83 -27.90
C HIS A 621 -16.54 24.90 -26.95
N GLY A 622 -16.67 26.13 -27.44
CA GLY A 622 -17.02 27.29 -26.63
C GLY A 622 -18.50 27.66 -26.61
N HIS A 623 -19.33 27.02 -27.45
CA HIS A 623 -20.77 27.27 -27.46
C HIS A 623 -21.38 26.94 -26.08
N PRO A 624 -22.31 27.76 -25.53
CA PRO A 624 -22.91 27.52 -24.21
C PRO A 624 -23.49 26.11 -24.04
N THR A 625 -24.23 25.61 -25.03
CA THR A 625 -24.76 24.23 -25.05
C THR A 625 -23.69 23.17 -24.82
N ALA A 626 -22.50 23.31 -25.42
CA ALA A 626 -21.43 22.33 -25.26
C ALA A 626 -20.81 22.39 -23.85
N ARG A 627 -20.49 23.60 -23.38
CA ARG A 627 -19.87 23.79 -22.06
C ARG A 627 -20.80 23.40 -20.92
N LEU A 628 -22.05 23.86 -20.96
CA LEU A 628 -23.03 23.59 -19.91
C LEU A 628 -23.43 22.12 -19.86
N SER A 629 -23.52 21.42 -21.00
CA SER A 629 -23.76 19.97 -21.01
C SER A 629 -22.56 19.19 -20.43
N ALA A 630 -21.33 19.62 -20.71
CA ALA A 630 -20.13 19.01 -20.14
C ALA A 630 -20.03 19.24 -18.62
N GLY A 631 -20.31 20.46 -18.15
CA GLY A 631 -20.44 20.77 -16.74
C GLY A 631 -21.53 19.94 -16.06
N ALA A 632 -22.70 19.82 -16.70
CA ALA A 632 -23.80 19.00 -16.19
C ALA A 632 -23.44 17.52 -16.07
N LEU A 633 -22.76 16.93 -17.06
CA LEU A 633 -22.29 15.54 -16.97
C LEU A 633 -21.28 15.36 -15.84
N ALA A 634 -20.29 16.25 -15.70
CA ALA A 634 -19.31 16.20 -14.62
C ALA A 634 -19.99 16.27 -13.24
N PHE A 635 -20.96 17.16 -13.09
CA PHE A 635 -21.77 17.30 -11.89
C PHE A 635 -22.56 16.01 -11.60
N LEU A 636 -23.29 15.47 -12.57
CA LEU A 636 -24.04 14.23 -12.39
C LEU A 636 -23.14 13.09 -11.92
N VAL A 637 -21.98 12.92 -12.58
CA VAL A 637 -21.01 11.90 -12.17
C VAL A 637 -20.54 12.13 -10.73
N SER A 638 -20.21 13.36 -10.32
CA SER A 638 -19.75 13.61 -8.93
C SER A 638 -20.81 13.29 -7.87
N ARG A 639 -22.09 13.62 -8.11
CA ARG A 639 -23.20 13.24 -7.20
C ARG A 639 -23.37 11.72 -7.12
N LEU A 640 -23.23 11.03 -8.25
CA LEU A 640 -23.28 9.57 -8.29
C LEU A 640 -22.10 8.93 -7.55
N LEU A 641 -20.89 9.50 -7.64
CA LEU A 641 -19.73 9.08 -6.83
C LEU A 641 -19.97 9.26 -5.33
N ALA A 642 -20.71 10.30 -4.94
CA ALA A 642 -21.15 10.54 -3.56
C ALA A 642 -22.23 9.55 -3.09
N GLY A 643 -22.77 8.72 -4.00
CA GLY A 643 -23.75 7.68 -3.69
C GLY A 643 -25.21 8.14 -3.83
N GLU A 644 -25.46 9.31 -4.41
CA GLU A 644 -26.81 9.79 -4.67
C GLU A 644 -27.48 9.01 -5.80
N SER A 645 -28.82 9.04 -5.81
CA SER A 645 -29.58 8.46 -6.92
C SER A 645 -29.46 9.36 -8.16
N LEU A 646 -29.55 8.75 -9.35
CA LEU A 646 -29.54 9.50 -10.60
C LEU A 646 -30.67 10.54 -10.65
N ALA A 647 -31.84 10.21 -10.12
CA ALA A 647 -32.97 11.14 -10.04
C ALA A 647 -32.65 12.37 -9.18
N ALA A 648 -32.07 12.18 -7.98
CA ALA A 648 -31.69 13.30 -7.11
C ALA A 648 -30.59 14.17 -7.74
N ALA A 649 -29.58 13.53 -8.35
CA ALA A 649 -28.50 14.24 -9.04
C ALA A 649 -29.03 15.11 -10.20
N VAL A 650 -30.08 14.65 -10.90
CA VAL A 650 -30.71 15.41 -11.99
C VAL A 650 -31.50 16.60 -11.46
N ASP A 651 -32.22 16.46 -10.35
CA ASP A 651 -32.91 17.59 -9.74
C ASP A 651 -31.90 18.68 -9.30
N ASP A 652 -30.77 18.27 -8.71
CA ASP A 652 -29.68 19.17 -8.32
C ASP A 652 -29.00 19.87 -9.50
N VAL A 653 -28.72 19.14 -10.60
CA VAL A 653 -28.01 19.73 -11.76
C VAL A 653 -28.86 20.79 -12.48
N LEU A 654 -30.19 20.65 -12.46
CA LEU A 654 -31.09 21.67 -13.01
C LEU A 654 -30.98 22.98 -12.22
N GLY A 655 -30.85 22.90 -10.89
CA GLY A 655 -30.56 24.05 -10.03
C GLY A 655 -29.18 24.66 -10.31
N GLN A 656 -28.17 23.83 -10.55
CA GLN A 656 -26.82 24.30 -10.91
C GLN A 656 -26.76 24.99 -12.28
N LEU A 657 -27.60 24.59 -13.24
CA LEU A 657 -27.66 25.16 -14.58
C LEU A 657 -28.32 26.55 -14.63
N ALA A 658 -29.37 26.77 -13.83
CA ALA A 658 -30.22 27.96 -13.89
C ALA A 658 -29.49 29.32 -13.79
N PRO A 659 -28.39 29.49 -13.03
CA PRO A 659 -27.66 30.76 -12.97
C PRO A 659 -26.87 31.12 -14.23
N HIS A 660 -26.62 30.17 -15.14
CA HIS A 660 -25.71 30.37 -16.27
C HIS A 660 -26.44 30.83 -17.54
N SER A 661 -25.97 31.92 -18.18
CA SER A 661 -26.51 32.35 -19.47
C SER A 661 -26.41 31.25 -20.54
N GLY A 662 -27.49 31.04 -21.30
CA GLY A 662 -27.58 30.01 -22.35
C GLY A 662 -27.94 28.60 -21.84
N HIS A 663 -28.41 28.46 -20.60
CA HIS A 663 -28.81 27.18 -20.01
C HIS A 663 -30.10 26.59 -20.59
N ASP A 664 -30.97 27.40 -21.21
CA ASP A 664 -32.34 27.02 -21.58
C ASP A 664 -32.43 25.72 -22.37
N GLU A 665 -31.57 25.55 -23.39
CA GLU A 665 -31.59 24.34 -24.22
C GLU A 665 -31.18 23.11 -23.44
N VAL A 666 -30.15 23.20 -22.59
CA VAL A 666 -29.66 22.08 -21.78
C VAL A 666 -30.71 21.69 -20.74
N THR A 667 -31.28 22.69 -20.04
CA THR A 667 -32.36 22.52 -19.07
C THR A 667 -33.58 21.86 -19.71
N ARG A 668 -34.03 22.35 -20.87
CA ARG A 668 -35.18 21.81 -21.61
C ARG A 668 -34.96 20.35 -22.03
N ARG A 669 -33.77 20.01 -22.51
CA ARG A 669 -33.43 18.65 -22.97
C ARG A 669 -33.33 17.66 -21.81
N ILE A 670 -32.67 18.04 -20.71
CA ILE A 670 -32.65 17.23 -19.47
C ILE A 670 -34.08 17.03 -18.95
N GLY A 671 -34.87 18.10 -18.85
CA GLY A 671 -36.27 18.02 -18.40
C GLY A 671 -37.13 17.12 -19.29
N THR A 672 -36.90 17.16 -20.61
CA THR A 672 -37.60 16.27 -21.56
C THR A 672 -37.19 14.81 -21.36
N ALA A 673 -35.90 14.53 -21.19
CA ALA A 673 -35.39 13.18 -20.92
C ALA A 673 -36.00 12.57 -19.64
N VAL A 674 -36.03 13.35 -18.55
CA VAL A 674 -36.65 12.94 -17.28
C VAL A 674 -38.13 12.66 -17.44
N ARG A 675 -38.85 13.54 -18.13
CA ARG A 675 -40.30 13.39 -18.36
C ARG A 675 -40.59 12.11 -19.15
N LEU A 676 -39.87 11.88 -20.24
CA LEU A 676 -40.04 10.67 -21.06
C LEU A 676 -39.70 9.40 -20.27
N ALA A 677 -38.62 9.41 -19.49
CA ALA A 677 -38.27 8.26 -18.65
C ALA A 677 -39.35 7.91 -17.62
N ARG A 678 -40.14 8.89 -17.16
CA ARG A 678 -41.29 8.67 -16.25
C ARG A 678 -42.56 8.22 -16.98
N GLU A 679 -42.78 8.70 -18.20
CA GLU A 679 -43.97 8.38 -19.01
C GLU A 679 -43.88 6.99 -19.68
N GLY A 680 -42.67 6.50 -19.92
CA GLY A 680 -42.41 5.17 -20.47
C GLY A 680 -41.50 5.18 -21.69
N ARG A 681 -41.13 3.98 -22.16
CA ARG A 681 -40.18 3.83 -23.26
C ARG A 681 -40.74 4.39 -24.57
N VAL A 682 -40.06 5.38 -25.12
CA VAL A 682 -40.28 5.94 -26.45
C VAL A 682 -39.73 4.98 -27.51
N PRO A 683 -40.48 4.69 -28.59
CA PRO A 683 -39.97 3.94 -29.74
C PRO A 683 -38.74 4.61 -30.37
N PRO A 684 -37.74 3.86 -30.86
CA PRO A 684 -36.56 4.41 -31.50
C PRO A 684 -36.83 5.44 -32.60
N GLU A 685 -37.87 5.23 -33.42
CA GLU A 685 -38.28 6.12 -34.51
C GLU A 685 -38.73 7.52 -34.04
N ASP A 686 -39.18 7.66 -32.80
CA ASP A 686 -39.67 8.91 -32.24
C ASP A 686 -38.62 9.61 -31.34
N LEU A 687 -37.50 8.94 -31.06
CA LEU A 687 -36.46 9.47 -30.17
C LEU A 687 -35.77 10.70 -30.78
N GLU A 688 -35.53 10.68 -32.10
CA GLU A 688 -34.96 11.82 -32.84
C GLU A 688 -35.83 13.07 -32.70
N ARG A 689 -37.15 12.93 -32.88
CA ARG A 689 -38.11 14.04 -32.76
C ARG A 689 -38.16 14.60 -31.33
N SER A 690 -37.95 13.74 -30.34
CA SER A 690 -38.13 14.06 -28.93
C SER A 690 -36.87 14.64 -28.28
N LEU A 691 -35.72 14.00 -28.50
CA LEU A 691 -34.45 14.28 -27.83
C LEU A 691 -33.32 14.70 -28.78
N GLY A 692 -33.53 14.60 -30.10
CA GLY A 692 -32.56 14.98 -31.12
C GLY A 692 -31.72 13.80 -31.61
N THR A 693 -30.67 14.09 -32.37
CA THR A 693 -29.79 13.07 -32.99
C THR A 693 -28.52 12.79 -32.20
N GLY A 694 -28.32 13.45 -31.06
CA GLY A 694 -27.05 13.40 -30.33
C GLY A 694 -25.92 14.23 -30.96
N SER A 695 -26.19 14.99 -32.02
CA SER A 695 -25.18 15.80 -32.71
C SER A 695 -24.65 16.95 -31.85
N THR A 696 -25.51 17.53 -31.02
CA THR A 696 -25.11 18.52 -30.01
C THR A 696 -24.88 17.86 -28.65
N ALA A 697 -24.07 18.50 -27.80
CA ALA A 697 -23.80 17.97 -26.45
C ALA A 697 -25.06 17.83 -25.58
N ALA A 698 -26.04 18.75 -25.73
CA ALA A 698 -27.29 18.69 -24.97
C ALA A 698 -28.18 17.52 -25.40
N GLU A 699 -28.25 17.23 -26.70
CA GLU A 699 -28.98 16.08 -27.21
C GLU A 699 -28.30 14.78 -26.77
N SER A 700 -26.96 14.71 -26.85
CA SER A 700 -26.21 13.54 -26.38
C SER A 700 -26.43 13.27 -24.90
N LEU A 701 -26.37 14.33 -24.08
CA LEU A 701 -26.63 14.25 -22.64
C LEU A 701 -28.05 13.73 -22.37
N ALA A 702 -29.04 14.29 -23.08
CA ALA A 702 -30.44 13.96 -22.85
C ALA A 702 -30.80 12.52 -23.26
N ILE A 703 -30.30 12.04 -24.41
CA ILE A 703 -30.54 10.67 -24.85
C ILE A 703 -29.86 9.67 -23.90
N GLY A 704 -28.60 9.92 -23.54
CA GLY A 704 -27.86 9.04 -22.62
C GLY A 704 -28.48 9.01 -21.22
N LEU A 705 -28.93 10.16 -20.72
CA LEU A 705 -29.65 10.27 -19.45
C LEU A 705 -31.00 9.55 -19.49
N TYR A 706 -31.79 9.76 -20.55
CA TYR A 706 -33.06 9.07 -20.75
C TYR A 706 -32.87 7.54 -20.73
N ALA A 707 -31.89 7.04 -21.48
CA ALA A 707 -31.57 5.62 -21.54
C ALA A 707 -31.15 5.03 -20.18
N ALA A 708 -30.34 5.78 -19.41
CA ALA A 708 -29.94 5.39 -18.07
C ALA A 708 -31.12 5.35 -17.08
N MET A 709 -32.05 6.32 -17.17
CA MET A 709 -33.20 6.42 -16.28
C MET A 709 -34.29 5.39 -16.59
N ILE A 710 -34.64 5.18 -17.86
CA ILE A 710 -35.71 4.24 -18.26
C ILE A 710 -35.34 2.77 -17.97
N SER A 711 -34.05 2.50 -17.83
CA SER A 711 -33.50 1.15 -17.64
C SER A 711 -33.10 0.86 -16.19
N ASP A 712 -33.43 1.75 -15.25
CA ASP A 712 -33.10 1.66 -13.82
C ASP A 712 -31.61 1.33 -13.54
N GLY A 713 -30.72 1.84 -14.40
CA GLY A 713 -29.28 1.60 -14.26
C GLY A 713 -28.82 0.16 -14.57
N ASP A 714 -29.61 -0.63 -15.31
CA ASP A 714 -29.16 -1.91 -15.88
C ASP A 714 -28.38 -1.69 -17.18
N PHE A 715 -27.15 -2.20 -17.27
CA PHE A 715 -26.26 -2.01 -18.42
C PHE A 715 -26.80 -2.63 -19.71
N ASP A 716 -27.37 -3.84 -19.62
CA ASP A 716 -27.83 -4.61 -20.77
C ASP A 716 -29.11 -4.04 -21.37
N ALA A 717 -29.95 -3.44 -20.52
CA ALA A 717 -31.13 -2.71 -20.96
C ALA A 717 -30.79 -1.29 -21.45
N ALA A 718 -29.89 -0.57 -20.77
CA ALA A 718 -29.63 0.84 -21.05
C ALA A 718 -28.86 1.08 -22.34
N LEU A 719 -27.80 0.30 -22.60
CA LEU A 719 -26.93 0.53 -23.74
C LEU A 719 -27.67 0.41 -25.09
N PRO A 720 -28.49 -0.62 -25.35
CA PRO A 720 -29.30 -0.69 -26.57
C PRO A 720 -30.25 0.49 -26.73
N VAL A 721 -30.82 1.02 -25.64
CA VAL A 721 -31.69 2.21 -25.71
C VAL A 721 -30.89 3.45 -26.13
N ALA A 722 -29.65 3.57 -25.66
CA ALA A 722 -28.79 4.71 -25.96
C ALA A 722 -28.24 4.73 -27.38
N VAL A 723 -28.03 3.57 -28.02
CA VAL A 723 -27.37 3.49 -29.34
C VAL A 723 -28.34 3.29 -30.51
N ASN A 724 -29.55 2.78 -30.25
CA ASN A 724 -30.55 2.51 -31.29
C ASN A 724 -31.45 3.71 -31.55
N HIS A 725 -30.88 4.75 -32.15
CA HIS A 725 -31.60 5.92 -32.66
C HIS A 725 -30.82 6.52 -33.83
N SER A 726 -31.45 7.40 -34.61
CA SER A 726 -30.74 8.12 -35.68
C SER A 726 -29.69 9.07 -35.10
N GLY A 727 -28.48 9.07 -35.68
CA GLY A 727 -27.45 10.07 -35.40
C GLY A 727 -26.27 9.53 -34.58
N ASN A 728 -25.71 10.37 -33.71
CA ASN A 728 -24.46 10.09 -32.99
C ASN A 728 -24.64 9.13 -31.81
N SER A 729 -24.89 7.86 -32.15
CA SER A 729 -25.05 6.75 -31.21
C SER A 729 -23.81 6.47 -30.36
N ALA A 730 -22.60 6.83 -30.85
CA ALA A 730 -21.37 6.62 -30.11
C ALA A 730 -21.30 7.50 -28.85
N THR A 731 -21.56 8.81 -28.99
CA THR A 731 -21.49 9.72 -27.83
C THR A 731 -22.69 9.54 -26.89
N THR A 732 -23.89 9.23 -27.39
CA THR A 732 -25.05 8.92 -26.54
C THR A 732 -24.85 7.63 -25.75
N GLY A 733 -24.31 6.59 -26.38
CA GLY A 733 -23.86 5.36 -25.74
C GLY A 733 -22.81 5.64 -24.66
N ALA A 734 -21.81 6.46 -24.95
CA ALA A 734 -20.78 6.86 -24.00
C ALA A 734 -21.34 7.58 -22.77
N VAL A 735 -22.24 8.54 -22.96
CA VAL A 735 -22.94 9.24 -21.85
C VAL A 735 -23.74 8.23 -21.02
N CYS A 736 -24.56 7.40 -21.66
CA CYS A 736 -25.38 6.41 -20.98
C CYS A 736 -24.52 5.46 -20.15
N GLY A 737 -23.53 4.83 -20.76
CA GLY A 737 -22.63 3.91 -20.10
C GLY A 737 -21.87 4.57 -18.94
N SER A 738 -21.46 5.83 -19.08
CA SER A 738 -20.82 6.57 -17.99
C SER A 738 -21.76 6.79 -16.80
N LEU A 739 -23.03 7.16 -17.04
CA LEU A 739 -24.01 7.36 -15.96
C LEU A 739 -24.40 6.05 -15.29
N VAL A 740 -24.70 5.02 -16.08
CA VAL A 740 -25.06 3.68 -15.58
C VAL A 740 -23.86 3.08 -14.84
N GLY A 741 -22.65 3.24 -15.36
CA GLY A 741 -21.40 2.86 -14.73
C GLY A 741 -21.15 3.56 -13.39
N ALA A 742 -21.45 4.85 -13.30
CA ALA A 742 -21.35 5.60 -12.04
C ALA A 742 -22.43 5.22 -11.01
N VAL A 743 -23.60 4.78 -11.45
CA VAL A 743 -24.66 4.23 -10.57
C VAL A 743 -24.28 2.82 -10.10
N ALA A 744 -23.82 1.98 -11.02
CA ALA A 744 -23.63 0.56 -10.81
C ALA A 744 -22.27 0.23 -10.15
N GLY A 745 -21.21 0.93 -10.54
CA GLY A 745 -19.84 0.50 -10.27
C GLY A 745 -19.34 -0.51 -11.29
N ALA A 746 -18.03 -0.56 -11.49
CA ALA A 746 -17.37 -1.38 -12.50
C ALA A 746 -17.68 -2.88 -12.35
N ARG A 747 -17.75 -3.38 -11.10
CA ARG A 747 -18.05 -4.79 -10.82
C ARG A 747 -19.43 -5.27 -11.29
N ARG A 748 -20.35 -4.34 -11.58
CA ARG A 748 -21.69 -4.64 -12.09
C ARG A 748 -21.79 -4.50 -13.61
N ILE A 749 -20.70 -4.12 -14.31
CA ILE A 749 -20.67 -4.15 -15.77
C ILE A 749 -20.57 -5.61 -16.21
N PRO A 750 -21.52 -6.13 -17.01
CA PRO A 750 -21.46 -7.50 -17.48
C PRO A 750 -20.16 -7.81 -18.22
N GLU A 751 -19.53 -8.93 -17.90
CA GLU A 751 -18.23 -9.35 -18.44
C GLU A 751 -18.20 -9.36 -19.98
N ARG A 752 -19.32 -9.68 -20.63
CA ARG A 752 -19.41 -9.68 -22.10
C ARG A 752 -19.10 -8.33 -22.75
N TRP A 753 -19.27 -7.23 -22.02
CA TRP A 753 -18.95 -5.89 -22.50
C TRP A 753 -17.48 -5.54 -22.31
N THR A 754 -16.83 -6.10 -21.29
CA THR A 754 -15.47 -5.72 -20.94
C THR A 754 -14.43 -6.70 -21.46
N ALA A 755 -14.79 -7.97 -21.68
CA ALA A 755 -13.90 -9.02 -22.18
C ALA A 755 -13.34 -8.72 -23.58
N GLU A 756 -14.14 -8.10 -24.45
CA GLU A 756 -13.74 -7.72 -25.81
C GLU A 756 -13.55 -6.20 -25.98
N LEU A 757 -13.29 -5.48 -24.89
CA LEU A 757 -13.08 -4.02 -24.95
C LEU A 757 -11.61 -3.70 -25.28
N GLU A 758 -11.40 -2.91 -26.33
CA GLU A 758 -10.09 -2.38 -26.68
C GLU A 758 -9.53 -1.53 -25.53
N LEU A 759 -8.25 -1.75 -25.18
CA LEU A 759 -7.54 -1.05 -24.12
C LEU A 759 -8.13 -1.19 -22.71
N HIS A 760 -8.92 -2.23 -22.42
CA HIS A 760 -9.47 -2.48 -21.07
C HIS A 760 -8.44 -2.27 -19.97
N GLU A 761 -7.30 -2.96 -20.01
CA GLU A 761 -6.26 -2.86 -18.97
C GLU A 761 -5.68 -1.44 -18.82
N VAL A 762 -5.60 -0.68 -19.92
CA VAL A 762 -5.12 0.71 -19.90
C VAL A 762 -6.16 1.62 -19.26
N ILE A 763 -7.44 1.43 -19.61
CA ILE A 763 -8.57 2.16 -19.02
C ILE A 763 -8.61 1.90 -17.51
N GLU A 764 -8.58 0.64 -17.11
CA GLU A 764 -8.65 0.23 -15.70
C GLU A 764 -7.46 0.80 -14.91
N ARG A 765 -6.24 0.68 -15.43
CA ARG A 765 -5.05 1.22 -14.79
C ARG A 765 -5.11 2.74 -14.64
N LEU A 766 -5.52 3.46 -15.67
CA LEU A 766 -5.59 4.93 -15.62
C LEU A 766 -6.68 5.41 -14.65
N ALA A 767 -7.85 4.76 -14.66
CA ALA A 767 -8.92 5.04 -13.70
C ALA A 767 -8.51 4.72 -12.26
N HIS A 768 -7.80 3.61 -12.04
CA HIS A 768 -7.22 3.26 -10.76
C HIS A 768 -6.20 4.29 -10.28
N ASP A 769 -5.26 4.69 -11.15
CA ASP A 769 -4.27 5.72 -10.85
C ASP A 769 -4.92 7.06 -10.49
N ALA A 770 -5.98 7.46 -11.20
CA ALA A 770 -6.76 8.65 -10.86
C ALA A 770 -7.42 8.53 -9.48
N VAL A 771 -8.04 7.39 -9.19
CA VAL A 771 -8.65 7.10 -7.89
C VAL A 771 -7.64 7.13 -6.73
N LEU A 772 -6.41 6.71 -6.98
CA LEU A 772 -5.32 6.80 -6.00
C LEU A 772 -4.88 8.25 -5.83
N GLU A 773 -4.64 8.97 -6.92
CA GLU A 773 -4.20 10.36 -6.92
C GLU A 773 -5.21 11.32 -6.26
N PHE A 774 -6.49 11.12 -6.50
CA PHE A 774 -7.55 11.94 -5.88
C PHE A 774 -8.05 11.34 -4.56
N GLY A 775 -7.52 10.19 -4.14
CA GLY A 775 -7.83 9.59 -2.85
C GLY A 775 -7.17 10.33 -1.68
N PRO A 776 -7.44 9.90 -0.44
CA PRO A 776 -6.88 10.53 0.76
C PRO A 776 -5.35 10.44 0.85
N ARG A 777 -4.73 9.55 0.08
CA ARG A 777 -3.30 9.20 0.17
C ARG A 777 -2.72 8.98 -1.23
N PRO A 778 -2.49 10.07 -2.00
CA PRO A 778 -1.92 9.98 -3.33
C PRO A 778 -0.48 9.46 -3.30
N PRO A 779 -0.10 8.53 -4.20
CA PRO A 779 1.28 8.05 -4.28
C PRO A 779 2.19 9.08 -4.97
N ALA A 780 3.51 8.88 -4.87
CA ALA A 780 4.48 9.60 -5.67
C ALA A 780 4.55 8.99 -7.08
N TRP A 781 4.37 9.81 -8.12
CA TRP A 781 4.23 9.34 -9.50
C TRP A 781 5.51 9.42 -10.35
N ALA A 782 6.69 9.32 -9.71
CA ALA A 782 8.01 9.70 -10.23
C ALA A 782 8.25 9.49 -11.74
N ASP A 783 7.80 8.37 -12.32
CA ASP A 783 8.01 8.05 -13.75
C ASP A 783 6.74 8.01 -14.60
N ARG A 784 5.55 7.77 -14.01
CA ARG A 784 4.31 7.54 -14.79
C ARG A 784 3.62 8.84 -15.23
N TYR A 785 3.56 9.82 -14.34
CA TYR A 785 2.93 11.11 -14.58
C TYR A 785 3.95 12.23 -14.32
N PRO A 786 4.90 12.44 -15.24
CA PRO A 786 5.92 13.45 -15.06
C PRO A 786 5.31 14.86 -14.92
N PRO A 787 5.88 15.71 -14.06
CA PRO A 787 5.42 17.08 -13.86
C PRO A 787 5.55 17.87 -15.17
N THR A 788 4.54 18.69 -15.45
CA THR A 788 4.40 19.48 -16.69
C THR A 788 4.71 20.95 -16.53
#